data_AF-A0AAN6LP64-F1
#
_entry.id   AF-A0AAN6LP64-F1
#
_cell.length_a   1.000
_cell.length_b   1.000
_cell.length_c   1.000
_cell.angle_alpha   90.00
_cell.angle_beta   90.00
_cell.angle_gamma   90.00
#
_symmetry.space_group_name_H-M   'P 1'
#
loop_
_entity.id
_entity.type
_entity.pdbx_description
1 polymer ?
#
loop_
_entity_poly.entity_id
_entity_poly.type
_entity_poly.pdbx_seq_one_letter_code
_entity_poly.pdbx_strand_id
1 'polypeptide(L)'
;MMNLLSFIACWTLFLVGTQAIGQPASITFSETVGGLKLGGTGSGPTILIDSKDWAGVTRAGGDLANDFGLVTGTKGKVVSSTSGLSGTPVIIAGTIGRSTIIDELISDGKIDVSAIKGKWESFTSTLVQKPLDGIDQALVLAGSDKRGTIYSLYDISEQIGVSPWYWWADVPPKKHTALYALPRMKTQGPPSIKYRGLFINDEQPALTNWIKEKYGGVYNSAFHTKVFELLLRLRANYFWPAMWASKFHVDDSKNGPLADEMGIVMGTSHTEPMARADKEKVKPWDWKSNQSNLKKYMQDGATRSKNWEVVWTLGMRGDGDTASPTLDAKSLVDVFTAQQSILKSTLGTTSLNSVPQMWCVYKEVGGYYQAGMKVPEDITILWSDDNSGNIQRLPIPSEANRIGNAGVYYHFDYVGDPRNYKWINTIQLSKTWQQMHLAHQKNATQIWIVNVGDLKPLEIPISHFLDMAYDMSNFMTPDSTDKWLEAWAIREFGESVAKGTAEVMATYGKLIVRRKYELLNMSPFLYSTTNYDEAENVLHEWEALQDKTQALYDQLDSATQVAFFEMVLHPVMAGRIVQQVYINAGRNKAYAAQKRMSANELAADVKAAYAQDGVVQKRYHGLVGGKWNHMMDQIHFGYNNWQDPSSNTMPSVTTIGTTAPSSGLIGVSVQGSTATAPDSTLSLLPISPYTPENRTIDIFARGSGSTDFTITSSSPYISVTPSKGTISYPSGPSTVRATISINWASAPNSTSTSTITITPKSGAPINLSLPLNKVSIPPNFKGHIESNGALALEMPHFTSRTSSPSGATLEIIPHYGRTHSGLTLLSITAEGLFVEDTYTF
;
A
#
# COMPACT_ATOMS: atom_id res chain seq x y z
N MET A 1 -48.69 31.90 -0.63
CA MET A 1 -47.69 32.65 0.17
C MET A 1 -46.63 31.65 0.58
N MET A 2 -45.40 31.85 0.08
CA MET A 2 -44.12 31.23 0.45
C MET A 2 -43.82 29.75 0.08
N ASN A 3 -42.94 29.66 -0.92
CA ASN A 3 -41.85 28.69 -1.13
C ASN A 3 -42.17 27.28 -1.63
N LEU A 4 -42.50 27.22 -2.92
CA LEU A 4 -42.29 26.05 -3.78
C LEU A 4 -41.33 26.43 -4.93
N LEU A 5 -40.06 26.70 -4.60
CA LEU A 5 -38.98 27.01 -5.55
C LEU A 5 -37.65 26.53 -4.98
N SER A 6 -37.29 25.28 -5.23
CA SER A 6 -35.90 24.73 -5.15
C SER A 6 -35.87 23.33 -5.77
N PHE A 7 -36.25 23.23 -7.03
CA PHE A 7 -35.96 22.07 -7.89
C PHE A 7 -35.63 22.60 -9.28
N ILE A 8 -34.53 23.36 -9.38
CA ILE A 8 -33.89 23.63 -10.65
C ILE A 8 -32.74 22.65 -10.76
N ALA A 9 -33.03 21.54 -11.44
CA ALA A 9 -32.18 20.93 -12.45
C ALA A 9 -30.72 21.42 -12.50
N CYS A 10 -29.85 20.83 -11.67
CA CYS A 10 -28.44 20.69 -12.05
C CYS A 10 -28.38 19.54 -13.06
N TRP A 11 -28.58 19.88 -14.34
CA TRP A 11 -28.01 19.06 -15.41
C TRP A 11 -26.50 19.17 -15.25
N THR A 12 -25.90 18.22 -14.53
CA THR A 12 -24.50 17.89 -14.70
C THR A 12 -24.36 17.41 -16.14
N LEU A 13 -23.98 18.32 -17.03
CA LEU A 13 -23.24 17.95 -18.23
C LEU A 13 -22.19 16.94 -17.76
N PHE A 14 -22.24 15.73 -18.31
CA PHE A 14 -21.15 14.78 -18.30
C PHE A 14 -19.97 15.41 -19.06
N LEU A 15 -19.36 16.44 -18.47
CA LEU A 15 -18.03 16.86 -18.81
C LEU A 15 -17.15 15.74 -18.28
N VAL A 16 -16.58 14.97 -19.20
CA VAL A 16 -15.48 14.04 -18.96
C VAL A 16 -14.31 14.88 -18.43
N GLY A 17 -14.35 15.20 -17.13
CA GLY A 17 -13.50 16.19 -16.50
C GLY A 17 -12.32 15.53 -15.78
N THR A 18 -11.11 15.90 -16.19
CA THR A 18 -9.78 15.77 -15.54
C THR A 18 -9.47 14.54 -14.67
N GLN A 19 -8.32 13.92 -14.93
CA GLN A 19 -7.85 12.69 -14.28
C GLN A 19 -6.97 12.93 -13.02
N ALA A 20 -6.97 14.13 -12.43
CA ALA A 20 -6.13 14.46 -11.27
C ALA A 20 -6.81 14.14 -9.93
N ILE A 21 -6.18 13.32 -9.11
CA ILE A 21 -6.80 12.78 -7.88
C ILE A 21 -6.93 13.89 -6.82
N GLY A 22 -8.13 14.06 -6.27
CA GLY A 22 -8.39 14.97 -5.15
C GLY A 22 -8.22 16.46 -5.47
N GLN A 23 -8.12 16.82 -6.76
CA GLN A 23 -7.80 18.17 -7.19
C GLN A 23 -8.93 18.75 -8.06
N PRO A 24 -9.34 20.02 -7.86
CA PRO A 24 -10.27 20.68 -8.77
C PRO A 24 -9.69 20.77 -10.20
N ALA A 25 -10.47 20.38 -11.21
CA ALA A 25 -10.22 20.58 -12.65
C ALA A 25 -9.75 22.01 -13.07
N SER A 26 -8.49 22.19 -13.36
CA SER A 26 -7.84 23.21 -14.21
C SER A 26 -8.22 23.20 -15.70
N ILE A 27 -8.38 22.00 -16.25
CA ILE A 27 -8.35 21.72 -17.69
C ILE A 27 -9.66 21.03 -18.15
N THR A 28 -9.99 21.14 -19.43
CA THR A 28 -11.01 20.33 -20.11
C THR A 28 -10.54 19.96 -21.52
N PHE A 29 -11.13 18.89 -22.07
CA PHE A 29 -10.78 18.33 -23.39
C PHE A 29 -11.69 18.83 -24.51
N SER A 30 -12.63 19.73 -24.20
CA SER A 30 -13.58 20.32 -25.14
C SER A 30 -13.60 21.83 -24.99
N GLU A 31 -13.90 22.54 -26.08
CA GLU A 31 -14.05 23.98 -26.05
C GLU A 31 -15.13 24.39 -25.04
N THR A 32 -14.86 25.46 -24.31
CA THR A 32 -15.73 25.96 -23.24
C THR A 32 -15.73 27.48 -23.24
N VAL A 33 -16.88 28.07 -22.91
CA VAL A 33 -17.07 29.52 -22.91
C VAL A 33 -16.08 30.16 -21.93
N GLY A 34 -15.28 31.10 -22.42
CA GLY A 34 -14.26 31.81 -21.64
C GLY A 34 -12.96 31.03 -21.39
N GLY A 35 -12.88 29.76 -21.80
CA GLY A 35 -11.67 28.95 -21.71
C GLY A 35 -10.63 29.33 -22.75
N LEU A 36 -9.36 28.99 -22.46
CA LEU A 36 -8.23 29.22 -23.37
C LEU A 36 -7.73 27.89 -23.92
N LYS A 37 -7.68 27.74 -25.24
CA LYS A 37 -7.02 26.57 -25.86
C LYS A 37 -5.52 26.65 -25.59
N LEU A 38 -4.99 25.71 -24.80
CA LEU A 38 -3.56 25.63 -24.48
C LEU A 38 -2.77 24.87 -25.54
N GLY A 39 -3.39 23.92 -26.22
CA GLY A 39 -2.73 23.12 -27.23
C GLY A 39 -3.63 22.07 -27.86
N GLY A 40 -3.08 21.33 -28.81
CA GLY A 40 -3.73 20.27 -29.55
C GLY A 40 -2.86 19.76 -30.70
N THR A 41 -3.40 18.88 -31.52
CA THR A 41 -2.68 18.37 -32.69
C THR A 41 -2.28 19.53 -33.62
N GLY A 42 -0.98 19.65 -33.91
CA GLY A 42 -0.40 20.71 -34.72
C GLY A 42 -0.14 22.03 -33.99
N SER A 43 -0.48 22.16 -32.70
CA SER A 43 -0.32 23.39 -31.92
C SER A 43 0.07 23.10 -30.46
N GLY A 44 1.31 23.39 -30.07
CA GLY A 44 1.77 23.30 -28.68
C GLY A 44 1.78 24.65 -27.95
N PRO A 45 1.69 24.68 -26.62
CA PRO A 45 1.81 25.92 -25.85
C PRO A 45 3.24 26.46 -25.84
N THR A 46 3.35 27.78 -25.72
CA THR A 46 4.56 28.45 -25.26
C THR A 46 4.49 28.61 -23.74
N ILE A 47 5.42 28.00 -23.02
CA ILE A 47 5.55 28.10 -21.56
C ILE A 47 6.61 29.17 -21.26
N LEU A 48 6.15 30.33 -20.78
CA LEU A 48 6.99 31.47 -20.44
C LEU A 48 7.42 31.37 -18.97
N ILE A 49 8.73 31.25 -18.74
CA ILE A 49 9.36 31.22 -17.41
C ILE A 49 10.49 32.23 -17.40
N ASP A 50 10.50 33.14 -16.43
CA ASP A 50 11.57 34.13 -16.30
C ASP A 50 12.93 33.45 -16.10
N SER A 51 13.94 33.93 -16.83
CA SER A 51 15.35 33.54 -16.66
C SER A 51 15.91 33.70 -15.24
N LYS A 52 15.30 34.58 -14.42
CA LYS A 52 15.67 34.77 -13.01
C LYS A 52 15.06 33.72 -12.07
N ASP A 53 14.05 32.97 -12.51
CA ASP A 53 13.42 31.94 -11.70
C ASP A 53 14.38 30.78 -11.38
N TRP A 54 13.91 29.78 -10.66
CA TRP A 54 14.71 28.61 -10.31
C TRP A 54 14.96 27.73 -11.53
N ALA A 55 16.17 27.19 -11.66
CA ALA A 55 16.49 26.21 -12.72
C ALA A 55 15.57 24.99 -12.66
N GLY A 56 15.23 24.50 -11.46
CA GLY A 56 14.24 23.43 -11.27
C GLY A 56 12.84 23.75 -11.79
N VAL A 57 12.41 25.02 -11.74
CA VAL A 57 11.12 25.47 -12.33
C VAL A 57 11.20 25.41 -13.86
N THR A 58 12.31 25.89 -14.45
CA THR A 58 12.53 25.80 -15.90
C THR A 58 12.57 24.33 -16.36
N ARG A 59 13.21 23.44 -15.59
CA ARG A 59 13.23 22.00 -15.85
C ARG A 59 11.82 21.41 -15.84
N ALA A 60 11.01 21.69 -14.82
CA ALA A 60 9.62 21.24 -14.74
C ALA A 60 8.75 21.81 -15.87
N GLY A 61 9.01 23.03 -16.33
CA GLY A 61 8.38 23.59 -17.53
C GLY A 61 8.74 22.80 -18.79
N GLY A 62 9.98 22.30 -18.87
CA GLY A 62 10.42 21.40 -19.93
C GLY A 62 9.70 20.05 -19.91
N ASP A 63 9.46 19.50 -18.72
CA ASP A 63 8.64 18.30 -18.53
C ASP A 63 7.21 18.54 -19.00
N LEU A 64 6.56 19.63 -18.58
CA LEU A 64 5.21 19.98 -19.03
C LEU A 64 5.17 20.14 -20.57
N ALA A 65 6.17 20.78 -21.17
CA ALA A 65 6.25 20.90 -22.63
C ALA A 65 6.30 19.53 -23.33
N ASN A 66 7.05 18.57 -22.76
CA ASN A 66 7.10 17.18 -23.24
C ASN A 66 5.77 16.47 -23.04
N ASP A 67 5.11 16.69 -21.90
CA ASP A 67 3.84 16.06 -21.53
C ASP A 67 2.71 16.48 -22.50
N PHE A 68 2.69 17.74 -22.96
CA PHE A 68 1.83 18.16 -24.08
C PHE A 68 2.08 17.35 -25.35
N GLY A 69 3.35 17.02 -25.64
CA GLY A 69 3.71 16.15 -26.76
C GLY A 69 3.25 14.70 -26.57
N LEU A 70 3.34 14.17 -25.35
CA LEU A 70 2.84 12.84 -25.00
C LEU A 70 1.31 12.76 -25.16
N VAL A 71 0.57 13.81 -24.84
CA VAL A 71 -0.90 13.82 -24.89
C VAL A 71 -1.45 14.16 -26.28
N THR A 72 -0.90 15.18 -26.94
CA THR A 72 -1.48 15.77 -28.17
C THR A 72 -0.73 15.41 -29.45
N GLY A 73 0.45 14.82 -29.32
CA GLY A 73 1.39 14.59 -30.44
C GLY A 73 2.16 15.85 -30.85
N THR A 74 1.92 17.02 -30.25
CA THR A 74 2.66 18.26 -30.52
C THR A 74 3.28 18.80 -29.24
N LYS A 75 4.61 18.89 -29.23
CA LYS A 75 5.39 19.35 -28.08
C LYS A 75 5.21 20.87 -27.88
N GLY A 76 5.13 21.30 -26.62
CA GLY A 76 5.26 22.72 -26.28
C GLY A 76 6.71 23.20 -26.35
N LYS A 77 6.96 24.44 -25.96
CA LYS A 77 8.32 24.99 -25.81
C LYS A 77 8.42 25.86 -24.57
N VAL A 78 9.58 25.88 -23.94
CA VAL A 78 9.90 26.79 -22.83
C VAL A 78 10.68 27.97 -23.39
N VAL A 79 10.30 29.19 -23.02
CA VAL A 79 10.98 30.43 -23.38
C VAL A 79 11.10 31.35 -22.16
N SER A 80 12.07 32.24 -22.18
CA SER A 80 12.24 33.30 -21.17
C SER A 80 12.02 34.71 -21.72
N SER A 81 11.92 34.86 -23.05
CA SER A 81 11.64 36.14 -23.70
C SER A 81 10.13 36.36 -23.81
N THR A 82 9.69 37.59 -23.53
CA THR A 82 8.31 38.05 -23.73
C THR A 82 8.02 38.43 -25.19
N SER A 83 9.03 38.43 -26.06
CA SER A 83 8.88 38.79 -27.48
C SER A 83 8.37 37.62 -28.33
N GLY A 84 7.57 37.91 -29.37
CA GLY A 84 7.13 36.92 -30.35
C GLY A 84 6.07 35.94 -29.83
N LEU A 85 5.27 36.32 -28.83
CA LEU A 85 4.24 35.47 -28.22
C LEU A 85 2.84 35.62 -28.85
N SER A 86 2.66 36.58 -29.75
CA SER A 86 1.37 36.86 -30.38
C SER A 86 0.83 35.69 -31.20
N GLY A 87 -0.47 35.42 -31.04
CA GLY A 87 -1.17 34.36 -31.77
C GLY A 87 -0.82 32.93 -31.33
N THR A 88 -0.09 32.75 -30.22
CA THR A 88 0.22 31.43 -29.66
C THR A 88 -0.46 31.23 -28.30
N PRO A 89 -0.89 30.00 -27.95
CA PRO A 89 -1.30 29.69 -26.59
C PRO A 89 -0.14 29.88 -25.61
N VAL A 90 -0.36 30.65 -24.54
CA VAL A 90 0.67 30.94 -23.53
C VAL A 90 0.29 30.41 -22.16
N ILE A 91 1.25 29.75 -21.51
CA ILE A 91 1.25 29.45 -20.08
C ILE A 91 2.37 30.28 -19.47
N ILE A 92 2.09 31.11 -18.47
CA ILE A 92 3.09 31.88 -17.73
C ILE A 92 3.27 31.20 -16.38
N ALA A 93 4.48 30.76 -16.05
CA ALA A 93 4.77 30.12 -14.77
C ALA A 93 5.92 30.82 -14.05
N GLY A 94 5.78 31.04 -12.75
CA GLY A 94 6.87 31.60 -11.97
C GLY A 94 6.64 31.66 -10.47
N THR A 95 7.74 31.93 -9.76
CA THR A 95 7.82 32.00 -8.31
C THR A 95 7.74 33.45 -7.83
N ILE A 96 6.87 33.71 -6.85
CA ILE A 96 6.69 35.04 -6.24
C ILE A 96 8.02 35.55 -5.67
N GLY A 97 8.36 36.81 -5.94
CA GLY A 97 9.59 37.45 -5.48
C GLY A 97 10.86 37.03 -6.23
N ARG A 98 10.71 36.22 -7.30
CA ARG A 98 11.83 35.77 -8.14
C ARG A 98 11.58 35.96 -9.63
N SER A 99 10.36 35.67 -10.09
CA SER A 99 9.92 35.97 -11.46
C SER A 99 9.43 37.42 -11.56
N THR A 100 10.13 38.27 -12.32
CA THR A 100 9.71 39.66 -12.53
C THR A 100 8.36 39.72 -13.23
N ILE A 101 8.08 38.75 -14.11
CA ILE A 101 6.80 38.65 -14.81
C ILE A 101 5.65 38.42 -13.82
N ILE A 102 5.78 37.47 -12.89
CA ILE A 102 4.74 37.23 -11.87
C ILE A 102 4.61 38.43 -10.94
N ASP A 103 5.73 39.03 -10.52
CA ASP A 103 5.71 40.19 -9.63
C ASP A 103 5.04 41.42 -10.27
N GLU A 104 5.23 41.64 -11.58
CA GLU A 104 4.55 42.69 -12.35
C GLU A 104 3.04 42.43 -12.47
N LEU A 105 2.64 41.18 -12.76
CA LEU A 105 1.22 40.81 -12.79
C LEU A 105 0.53 41.03 -11.43
N ILE A 106 1.25 40.83 -10.33
CA ILE A 106 0.77 41.12 -8.97
C ILE A 106 0.67 42.64 -8.75
N SER A 107 1.71 43.42 -9.09
CA SER A 107 1.71 44.87 -8.89
C SER A 107 0.64 45.58 -9.71
N ASP A 108 0.34 45.06 -10.90
CA ASP A 108 -0.71 45.57 -11.79
C ASP A 108 -2.12 45.15 -11.35
N GLY A 109 -2.25 44.34 -10.30
CA GLY A 109 -3.52 43.84 -9.80
C GLY A 109 -4.19 42.82 -10.73
N LYS A 110 -3.44 42.20 -11.66
CA LYS A 110 -3.97 41.21 -12.61
C LYS A 110 -4.13 39.82 -12.00
N ILE A 111 -3.36 39.51 -10.95
CA ILE A 111 -3.51 38.28 -10.15
C ILE A 111 -3.48 38.60 -8.66
N ASP A 112 -4.30 37.90 -7.89
CA ASP A 112 -4.25 37.92 -6.41
C ASP A 112 -3.54 36.66 -5.90
N VAL A 113 -2.46 36.86 -5.16
CA VAL A 113 -1.66 35.80 -4.54
C VAL A 113 -1.66 35.87 -3.01
N SER A 114 -2.52 36.71 -2.42
CA SER A 114 -2.60 36.90 -0.96
C SER A 114 -2.81 35.59 -0.20
N ALA A 115 -3.56 34.65 -0.78
CA ALA A 115 -3.84 33.35 -0.22
C ALA A 115 -2.63 32.40 -0.17
N ILE A 116 -1.55 32.67 -0.91
CA ILE A 116 -0.36 31.79 -1.01
C ILE A 116 0.96 32.47 -0.65
N LYS A 117 1.01 33.81 -0.64
CA LYS A 117 2.25 34.56 -0.39
C LYS A 117 2.85 34.22 0.98
N GLY A 118 4.12 33.82 0.98
CA GLY A 118 4.86 33.43 2.19
C GLY A 118 4.46 32.07 2.78
N LYS A 119 3.56 31.33 2.12
CA LYS A 119 3.18 29.98 2.53
C LYS A 119 4.12 28.93 1.93
N TRP A 120 4.24 27.80 2.62
CA TRP A 120 5.05 26.66 2.18
C TRP A 120 4.35 25.94 1.01
N GLU A 121 5.07 25.76 -0.10
CA GLU A 121 4.71 24.91 -1.25
C GLU A 121 3.29 25.12 -1.79
N SER A 122 2.81 26.36 -1.78
CA SER A 122 1.46 26.73 -2.21
C SER A 122 1.49 27.31 -3.62
N PHE A 123 0.36 27.25 -4.34
CA PHE A 123 0.27 27.87 -5.66
C PHE A 123 -1.14 28.30 -6.02
N THR A 124 -1.26 29.13 -7.06
CA THR A 124 -2.51 29.44 -7.72
C THR A 124 -2.38 29.30 -9.23
N SER A 125 -3.45 28.86 -9.88
CA SER A 125 -3.59 28.88 -11.33
C SER A 125 -4.85 29.63 -11.74
N THR A 126 -4.75 30.51 -12.74
CA THR A 126 -5.89 31.30 -13.22
C THR A 126 -5.68 31.79 -14.65
N LEU A 127 -6.78 32.03 -15.37
CA LEU A 127 -6.73 32.71 -16.66
C LEU A 127 -6.66 34.22 -16.46
N VAL A 128 -5.69 34.87 -17.12
CA VAL A 128 -5.51 36.32 -17.08
C VAL A 128 -5.68 36.88 -18.48
N GLN A 129 -6.50 37.92 -18.59
CA GLN A 129 -6.69 38.70 -19.83
C GLN A 129 -5.60 39.74 -19.95
N LYS A 130 -5.05 39.91 -21.15
CA LYS A 130 -3.97 40.86 -21.47
C LYS A 130 -2.83 40.85 -20.44
N PRO A 131 -2.26 39.68 -20.11
CA PRO A 131 -1.25 39.58 -19.05
C PRO A 131 0.00 40.39 -19.40
N LEU A 132 0.44 40.33 -20.66
CA LEU A 132 1.57 41.06 -21.20
C LEU A 132 1.22 41.59 -22.60
N ASP A 133 1.98 42.55 -23.09
CA ASP A 133 1.83 43.08 -24.44
C ASP A 133 1.92 41.95 -25.50
N GLY A 134 0.97 41.95 -26.43
CA GLY A 134 0.90 40.96 -27.50
C GLY A 134 0.32 39.60 -27.10
N ILE A 135 -0.14 39.43 -25.85
CA ILE A 135 -0.84 38.22 -25.38
C ILE A 135 -2.28 38.60 -25.00
N ASP A 136 -3.29 38.04 -25.68
CA ASP A 136 -4.69 38.34 -25.36
C ASP A 136 -5.14 37.67 -24.06
N GLN A 137 -4.71 36.43 -23.83
CA GLN A 137 -5.03 35.66 -22.62
C GLN A 137 -3.92 34.62 -22.36
N ALA A 138 -3.62 34.35 -21.09
CA ALA A 138 -2.74 33.25 -20.69
C ALA A 138 -3.25 32.51 -19.46
N LEU A 139 -2.86 31.25 -19.32
CA LEU A 139 -2.92 30.55 -18.04
C LEU A 139 -1.70 30.94 -17.21
N VAL A 140 -1.93 31.61 -16.08
CA VAL A 140 -0.88 32.02 -15.15
C VAL A 140 -0.81 31.03 -14.00
N LEU A 141 0.40 30.54 -13.71
CA LEU A 141 0.75 29.61 -12.64
C LEU A 141 1.73 30.32 -11.70
N ALA A 142 1.29 30.73 -10.52
CA ALA A 142 2.10 31.43 -9.55
C ALA A 142 2.33 30.58 -8.29
N GLY A 143 3.59 30.25 -8.00
CA GLY A 143 3.99 29.52 -6.80
C GLY A 143 4.52 30.43 -5.69
N SER A 144 4.26 30.05 -4.44
CA SER A 144 4.76 30.75 -3.25
C SER A 144 6.27 30.58 -3.04
N ASP A 145 6.82 29.47 -3.53
CA ASP A 145 8.24 29.12 -3.51
C ASP A 145 8.59 28.21 -4.71
N LYS A 146 9.85 27.76 -4.79
CA LYS A 146 10.36 26.89 -5.87
C LYS A 146 9.44 25.69 -6.12
N ARG A 147 9.04 24.98 -5.06
CA ARG A 147 8.26 23.74 -5.16
C ARG A 147 6.79 24.02 -5.41
N GLY A 148 6.21 25.09 -4.86
CA GLY A 148 4.86 25.54 -5.21
C GLY A 148 4.72 25.76 -6.72
N THR A 149 5.70 26.41 -7.36
CA THR A 149 5.70 26.61 -8.82
C THR A 149 5.86 25.29 -9.56
N ILE A 150 6.75 24.40 -9.14
CA ILE A 150 6.92 23.06 -9.74
C ILE A 150 5.62 22.23 -9.64
N TYR A 151 4.95 22.23 -8.50
CA TYR A 151 3.69 21.51 -8.33
C TYR A 151 2.57 22.09 -9.19
N SER A 152 2.53 23.40 -9.40
CA SER A 152 1.56 24.00 -10.33
C SER A 152 1.74 23.52 -11.78
N LEU A 153 2.99 23.26 -12.21
CA LEU A 153 3.29 22.72 -13.54
C LEU A 153 2.93 21.23 -13.65
N TYR A 154 3.24 20.44 -12.63
CA TYR A 154 2.85 19.03 -12.59
C TYR A 154 1.34 18.82 -12.35
N ASP A 155 0.65 19.77 -11.71
CA ASP A 155 -0.80 19.77 -11.63
C ASP A 155 -1.43 19.85 -13.02
N ILE A 156 -0.92 20.72 -13.90
CA ILE A 156 -1.36 20.74 -15.30
C ILE A 156 -1.00 19.43 -16.00
N SER A 157 0.20 18.89 -15.77
CA SER A 157 0.64 17.61 -16.37
C SER A 157 -0.30 16.45 -16.03
N GLU A 158 -0.67 16.32 -14.76
CA GLU A 158 -1.63 15.30 -14.29
C GLU A 158 -3.00 15.50 -14.93
N GLN A 159 -3.48 16.75 -14.96
CA GLN A 159 -4.79 17.07 -15.49
C GLN A 159 -4.96 16.91 -17.00
N ILE A 160 -3.89 17.10 -17.78
CA ILE A 160 -3.91 16.81 -19.22
C ILE A 160 -3.85 15.30 -19.52
N GLY A 161 -3.64 14.46 -18.49
CA GLY A 161 -3.70 13.00 -18.60
C GLY A 161 -2.34 12.29 -18.52
N VAL A 162 -1.31 12.92 -17.94
CA VAL A 162 -0.01 12.26 -17.68
C VAL A 162 0.09 11.83 -16.22
N SER A 163 -0.03 10.52 -15.98
CA SER A 163 0.14 9.95 -14.64
C SER A 163 1.55 10.20 -14.10
N PRO A 164 1.72 10.40 -12.77
CA PRO A 164 3.04 10.34 -12.12
C PRO A 164 3.82 9.05 -12.45
N TRP A 165 3.11 7.96 -12.75
CA TRP A 165 3.66 6.64 -13.04
C TRP A 165 3.84 6.35 -14.54
N TYR A 166 3.72 7.34 -15.43
CA TYR A 166 3.84 7.14 -16.88
C TYR A 166 5.15 6.43 -17.27
N TRP A 167 6.23 6.71 -16.55
CA TRP A 167 7.52 6.07 -16.74
C TRP A 167 7.79 4.94 -15.74
N TRP A 168 7.37 5.07 -14.47
CA TRP A 168 7.72 4.09 -13.43
C TRP A 168 6.84 2.84 -13.39
N ALA A 169 5.66 2.87 -14.00
CA ALA A 169 4.80 1.70 -14.18
C ALA A 169 4.08 1.72 -15.53
N ASP A 170 4.72 2.34 -16.53
CA ASP A 170 4.31 2.32 -17.94
C ASP A 170 2.85 2.71 -18.20
N VAL A 171 2.29 3.58 -17.35
CA VAL A 171 0.93 4.09 -17.54
C VAL A 171 0.89 4.91 -18.83
N PRO A 172 0.07 4.51 -19.83
CA PRO A 172 0.04 5.23 -21.09
C PRO A 172 -0.56 6.64 -20.89
N PRO A 173 0.12 7.71 -21.35
CA PRO A 173 -0.46 9.04 -21.37
C PRO A 173 -1.79 9.06 -22.14
N LYS A 174 -2.84 9.64 -21.56
CA LYS A 174 -4.16 9.72 -22.22
C LYS A 174 -4.08 10.66 -23.42
N LYS A 175 -4.52 10.19 -24.60
CA LYS A 175 -4.40 10.96 -25.85
C LYS A 175 -5.60 11.90 -26.02
N HIS A 176 -5.32 13.16 -26.34
CA HIS A 176 -6.35 14.18 -26.58
C HIS A 176 -5.96 15.09 -27.76
N THR A 177 -6.95 15.47 -28.58
CA THR A 177 -6.71 16.31 -29.77
C THR A 177 -6.67 17.81 -29.46
N ALA A 178 -7.24 18.22 -28.32
CA ALA A 178 -7.22 19.60 -27.85
C ALA A 178 -7.31 19.66 -26.31
N LEU A 179 -6.68 20.69 -25.74
CA LEU A 179 -6.61 20.94 -24.30
C LEU A 179 -6.98 22.41 -24.04
N TYR A 180 -7.92 22.64 -23.13
CA TYR A 180 -8.40 23.98 -22.79
C TYR A 180 -8.27 24.23 -21.29
N ALA A 181 -7.73 25.38 -20.91
CA ALA A 181 -7.79 25.87 -19.54
C ALA A 181 -9.19 26.40 -19.23
N LEU A 182 -9.72 26.06 -18.06
CA LEU A 182 -11.01 26.53 -17.57
C LEU A 182 -10.90 27.97 -17.03
N PRO A 183 -11.93 28.83 -17.22
CA PRO A 183 -11.96 30.20 -16.71
C PRO A 183 -12.28 30.24 -15.22
N ARG A 184 -11.44 29.62 -14.40
CA ARG A 184 -11.56 29.63 -12.95
C ARG A 184 -10.21 29.69 -12.27
N MET A 185 -10.18 30.35 -11.12
CA MET A 185 -9.03 30.32 -10.24
C MET A 185 -9.02 29.02 -9.45
N LYS A 186 -7.86 28.39 -9.37
CA LYS A 186 -7.57 27.31 -8.43
C LYS A 186 -6.49 27.81 -7.48
N THR A 187 -6.68 27.57 -6.19
CA THR A 187 -5.71 27.89 -5.15
C THR A 187 -5.44 26.65 -4.34
N GLN A 188 -4.17 26.28 -4.25
CA GLN A 188 -3.69 25.20 -3.42
C GLN A 188 -2.96 25.80 -2.23
N GLY A 189 -3.44 25.49 -1.03
CA GLY A 189 -2.78 25.86 0.23
C GLY A 189 -1.58 24.96 0.55
N PRO A 190 -0.94 25.18 1.70
CA PRO A 190 0.17 24.36 2.15
C PRO A 190 -0.20 22.87 2.21
N PRO A 191 0.74 21.97 1.88
CA PRO A 191 0.57 20.55 2.14
C PRO A 191 0.28 20.26 3.61
N SER A 192 -0.50 19.20 3.88
CA SER A 192 -0.85 18.78 5.24
C SER A 192 0.38 18.37 6.05
N ILE A 193 1.38 17.81 5.39
CA ILE A 193 2.66 17.40 5.97
C ILE A 193 3.81 18.14 5.29
N LYS A 194 4.68 18.76 6.09
CA LYS A 194 5.73 19.66 5.58
C LYS A 194 6.81 18.96 4.75
N TYR A 195 7.36 17.86 5.25
CA TYR A 195 8.31 16.99 4.53
C TYR A 195 7.67 15.64 4.26
N ARG A 196 7.56 15.27 2.99
CA ARG A 196 6.82 14.08 2.51
C ARG A 196 7.74 13.30 1.61
N GLY A 197 8.01 12.05 1.93
CA GLY A 197 9.10 11.36 1.26
C GLY A 197 9.10 9.85 1.32
N LEU A 198 10.07 9.32 0.60
CA LEU A 198 10.33 7.88 0.47
C LEU A 198 11.75 7.57 0.94
N PHE A 199 11.94 6.36 1.45
CA PHE A 199 13.23 5.76 1.70
C PHE A 199 13.40 4.53 0.81
N ILE A 200 14.34 4.60 -0.14
CA ILE A 200 14.82 3.41 -0.86
C ILE A 200 15.77 2.67 0.07
N ASN A 201 15.37 1.47 0.48
CA ASN A 201 16.08 0.60 1.40
C ASN A 201 15.91 -0.85 0.93
N ASP A 202 16.55 -1.80 1.62
CA ASP A 202 16.35 -3.22 1.38
C ASP A 202 16.63 -3.61 -0.10
N GLU A 203 17.44 -2.78 -0.78
CA GLU A 203 17.48 -2.60 -2.24
C GLU A 203 18.20 -3.73 -3.01
N GLN A 204 18.54 -4.81 -2.31
CA GLN A 204 19.26 -5.96 -2.85
C GLN A 204 18.41 -7.22 -2.67
N PRO A 205 18.25 -8.07 -3.70
CA PRO A 205 18.95 -8.03 -4.97
C PRO A 205 18.25 -7.18 -6.05
N ALA A 206 16.95 -6.90 -5.93
CA ALA A 206 16.10 -6.47 -7.04
C ALA A 206 16.53 -5.12 -7.65
N LEU A 207 16.37 -4.00 -6.93
CA LEU A 207 16.73 -2.68 -7.44
C LEU A 207 18.22 -2.60 -7.77
N THR A 208 19.09 -3.15 -6.93
CA THR A 208 20.54 -3.12 -7.15
C THR A 208 20.96 -3.85 -8.44
N ASN A 209 20.37 -5.00 -8.75
CA ASN A 209 20.63 -5.68 -10.02
C ASN A 209 20.09 -4.89 -11.20
N TRP A 210 18.92 -4.28 -11.06
CA TRP A 210 18.38 -3.39 -12.09
C TRP A 210 19.28 -2.15 -12.30
N ILE A 211 19.84 -1.57 -11.24
CA ILE A 211 20.83 -0.47 -11.30
C ILE A 211 22.11 -0.93 -11.98
N LYS A 212 22.56 -2.16 -11.71
CA LYS A 212 23.69 -2.77 -12.40
C LYS A 212 23.44 -2.88 -13.90
N GLU A 213 22.26 -3.31 -14.30
CA GLU A 213 21.89 -3.46 -15.70
C GLU A 213 21.69 -2.11 -16.41
N LYS A 214 20.96 -1.17 -15.80
CA LYS A 214 20.49 0.06 -16.47
C LYS A 214 21.37 1.29 -16.24
N TYR A 215 22.14 1.33 -15.16
CA TYR A 215 22.92 2.51 -14.74
C TYR A 215 24.39 2.20 -14.41
N GLY A 216 24.87 0.98 -14.68
CA GLY A 216 26.27 0.60 -14.50
C GLY A 216 26.67 0.27 -13.06
N GLY A 217 25.72 -0.02 -12.18
CA GLY A 217 25.97 -0.53 -10.82
C GLY A 217 26.21 0.54 -9.77
N VAL A 218 25.95 1.80 -10.11
CA VAL A 218 26.07 2.94 -9.20
C VAL A 218 24.75 3.72 -9.21
N TYR A 219 24.26 4.09 -8.04
CA TYR A 219 23.10 4.95 -7.85
C TYR A 219 23.48 6.41 -8.20
N ASN A 220 23.64 6.69 -9.49
CA ASN A 220 24.14 7.96 -10.01
C ASN A 220 23.03 8.99 -10.23
N SER A 221 23.42 10.19 -10.67
CA SER A 221 22.50 11.31 -10.89
C SER A 221 21.46 11.05 -11.98
N ALA A 222 21.73 10.19 -12.97
CA ALA A 222 20.75 9.84 -14.01
C ALA A 222 19.60 9.00 -13.44
N PHE A 223 19.91 8.03 -12.56
CA PHE A 223 18.88 7.29 -11.80
C PHE A 223 18.10 8.23 -10.88
N HIS A 224 18.80 9.04 -10.08
CA HIS A 224 18.16 9.93 -9.13
C HIS A 224 17.29 10.99 -9.81
N THR A 225 17.63 11.46 -11.02
CA THR A 225 16.74 12.33 -11.81
C THR A 225 15.36 11.70 -12.00
N LYS A 226 15.28 10.38 -12.25
CA LYS A 226 14.00 9.66 -12.40
C LYS A 226 13.23 9.51 -11.09
N VAL A 227 13.93 9.29 -9.98
CA VAL A 227 13.31 9.24 -8.66
C VAL A 227 12.79 10.62 -8.25
N PHE A 228 13.56 11.68 -8.47
CA PHE A 228 13.21 13.05 -8.13
C PHE A 228 12.04 13.56 -8.97
N GLU A 229 11.98 13.23 -10.27
CA GLU A 229 10.82 13.53 -11.11
C GLU A 229 9.55 12.85 -10.54
N LEU A 230 9.62 11.58 -10.16
CA LEU A 230 8.51 10.85 -9.56
C LEU A 230 8.04 11.50 -8.25
N LEU A 231 8.96 11.81 -7.34
CA LEU A 231 8.64 12.48 -6.07
C LEU A 231 7.89 13.79 -6.33
N LEU A 232 8.39 14.64 -7.23
CA LEU A 232 7.74 15.93 -7.52
C LEU A 232 6.37 15.75 -8.19
N ARG A 233 6.20 14.77 -9.09
CA ARG A 233 4.91 14.44 -9.71
C ARG A 233 3.90 13.90 -8.69
N LEU A 234 4.37 13.18 -7.67
CA LEU A 234 3.58 12.76 -6.50
C LEU A 234 3.48 13.85 -5.41
N ARG A 235 3.91 15.08 -5.72
CA ARG A 235 3.89 16.24 -4.82
C ARG A 235 4.67 16.03 -3.51
N ALA A 236 5.65 15.11 -3.52
CA ALA A 236 6.60 14.85 -2.46
C ALA A 236 7.85 15.74 -2.59
N ASN A 237 8.59 15.91 -1.49
CA ASN A 237 9.76 16.79 -1.44
C ASN A 237 10.92 16.23 -0.63
N TYR A 238 10.82 15.05 -0.02
CA TYR A 238 11.82 14.52 0.89
C TYR A 238 12.29 13.13 0.45
N PHE A 239 13.58 12.84 0.61
CA PHE A 239 14.13 11.57 0.13
C PHE A 239 15.29 11.06 1.00
N TRP A 240 15.23 9.77 1.34
CA TRP A 240 16.37 9.00 1.86
C TRP A 240 16.86 8.03 0.76
N PRO A 241 18.13 8.16 0.33
CA PRO A 241 18.68 7.34 -0.75
C PRO A 241 19.08 5.93 -0.28
N ALA A 242 19.27 5.04 -1.26
CA ALA A 242 19.87 3.71 -1.05
C ALA A 242 21.22 3.82 -0.30
N MET A 243 21.46 2.89 0.63
CA MET A 243 22.56 3.01 1.59
C MET A 243 23.20 1.67 2.03
N TRP A 244 22.65 0.52 1.63
CA TRP A 244 23.20 -0.78 2.05
C TRP A 244 24.61 -1.03 1.54
N ALA A 245 24.91 -0.59 0.33
CA ALA A 245 26.26 -0.60 -0.25
C ALA A 245 26.64 0.73 -0.92
N SER A 246 25.76 1.73 -0.82
CA SER A 246 25.81 2.98 -1.56
C SER A 246 26.11 4.16 -0.64
N LYS A 247 26.63 5.23 -1.22
CA LYS A 247 26.97 6.50 -0.56
C LYS A 247 26.55 7.65 -1.46
N PHE A 248 25.31 8.09 -1.36
CA PHE A 248 24.69 9.08 -2.26
C PHE A 248 25.59 10.25 -2.69
N HIS A 249 26.25 10.94 -1.74
CA HIS A 249 27.11 12.09 -2.02
C HIS A 249 28.52 11.75 -2.55
N VAL A 250 28.92 10.48 -2.51
CA VAL A 250 30.26 10.01 -2.90
C VAL A 250 30.21 9.26 -4.23
N ASP A 251 29.17 8.44 -4.42
CA ASP A 251 28.97 7.60 -5.60
C ASP A 251 28.83 8.43 -6.88
N ASP A 252 28.21 9.61 -6.79
CA ASP A 252 28.22 10.63 -7.83
C ASP A 252 28.16 12.03 -7.19
N SER A 253 29.17 12.86 -7.43
CA SER A 253 29.25 14.21 -6.86
C SER A 253 28.13 15.15 -7.34
N LYS A 254 27.43 14.79 -8.42
CA LYS A 254 26.27 15.53 -8.94
C LYS A 254 24.97 15.25 -8.18
N ASN A 255 24.89 14.16 -7.42
CA ASN A 255 23.66 13.77 -6.72
C ASN A 255 23.14 14.86 -5.77
N GLY A 256 24.01 15.46 -4.94
CA GLY A 256 23.64 16.54 -4.02
C GLY A 256 23.15 17.81 -4.72
N PRO A 257 23.95 18.41 -5.63
CA PRO A 257 23.54 19.58 -6.40
C PRO A 257 22.26 19.36 -7.22
N LEU A 258 22.09 18.17 -7.82
CA LEU A 258 20.90 17.82 -8.59
C LEU A 258 19.64 17.82 -7.70
N ALA A 259 19.72 17.24 -6.49
CA ALA A 259 18.60 17.22 -5.56
C ALA A 259 18.16 18.66 -5.20
N ASP A 260 19.10 19.53 -4.84
CA ASP A 260 18.81 20.94 -4.52
C ASP A 260 18.23 21.70 -5.72
N GLU A 261 18.78 21.50 -6.92
CA GLU A 261 18.30 22.14 -8.15
C GLU A 261 16.85 21.74 -8.44
N MET A 262 16.54 20.44 -8.38
CA MET A 262 15.20 19.91 -8.59
C MET A 262 14.23 20.24 -7.45
N GLY A 263 14.75 20.65 -6.29
CA GLY A 263 13.97 20.99 -5.10
C GLY A 263 13.68 19.81 -4.18
N ILE A 264 14.42 18.70 -4.27
CA ILE A 264 14.30 17.60 -3.32
C ILE A 264 15.14 17.89 -2.08
N VAL A 265 14.48 17.92 -0.92
CA VAL A 265 15.12 18.00 0.38
C VAL A 265 15.72 16.64 0.70
N MET A 266 17.03 16.61 0.93
CA MET A 266 17.73 15.38 1.25
C MET A 266 17.72 15.11 2.75
N GLY A 267 17.49 13.86 3.12
CA GLY A 267 17.76 13.34 4.44
C GLY A 267 18.58 12.07 4.37
N THR A 268 18.84 11.50 5.54
CA THR A 268 19.50 10.19 5.71
C THR A 268 18.75 9.39 6.78
N SER A 269 18.85 8.06 6.76
CA SER A 269 18.16 7.23 7.75
C SER A 269 18.59 7.56 9.18
N HIS A 270 17.83 7.11 10.17
CA HIS A 270 18.07 7.40 11.59
C HIS A 270 19.41 6.93 12.15
N THR A 271 20.20 6.16 11.39
CA THR A 271 21.53 5.69 11.78
C THR A 271 22.69 6.44 11.12
N GLU A 272 22.37 7.44 10.30
CA GLU A 272 23.28 8.12 9.37
C GLU A 272 23.34 9.62 9.65
N PRO A 273 23.87 10.03 10.82
CA PRO A 273 23.78 11.42 11.24
C PRO A 273 24.61 12.36 10.35
N MET A 274 24.13 13.60 10.24
CA MET A 274 24.88 14.73 9.66
C MET A 274 25.22 14.59 8.17
N ALA A 275 24.25 14.12 7.36
CA ALA A 275 24.33 13.97 5.90
C ALA A 275 25.49 13.07 5.43
N ARG A 276 25.71 11.97 6.16
CA ARG A 276 26.77 11.00 5.90
C ARG A 276 26.20 9.59 5.92
N ALA A 277 26.39 8.86 4.82
CA ALA A 277 25.85 7.52 4.65
C ALA A 277 26.55 6.51 5.58
N ASP A 278 25.89 5.40 5.89
CA ASP A 278 26.40 4.34 6.78
C ASP A 278 27.78 3.83 6.33
N LYS A 279 27.98 3.69 5.01
CA LYS A 279 29.25 3.25 4.42
C LYS A 279 30.37 4.29 4.42
N GLU A 280 30.11 5.48 4.96
CA GLU A 280 31.15 6.49 5.22
C GLU A 280 31.68 6.44 6.66
N LYS A 281 31.06 5.67 7.57
CA LYS A 281 31.35 5.66 9.01
C LYS A 281 32.82 5.36 9.34
N VAL A 282 33.37 6.13 10.28
CA VAL A 282 34.72 5.91 10.83
C VAL A 282 34.70 4.87 11.96
N LYS A 283 35.81 4.16 12.17
CA LYS A 283 35.95 3.11 13.21
C LYS A 283 36.95 3.51 14.30
N PRO A 284 36.73 3.12 15.57
CA PRO A 284 35.51 2.49 16.07
C PRO A 284 34.32 3.48 16.06
N TRP A 285 33.11 2.99 15.75
CA TRP A 285 31.89 3.80 15.76
C TRP A 285 31.35 3.87 17.20
N ASP A 286 32.06 4.60 18.06
CA ASP A 286 31.77 4.70 19.49
C ASP A 286 32.02 6.12 20.03
N TRP A 287 30.99 6.73 20.62
CA TRP A 287 31.06 8.11 21.11
C TRP A 287 32.03 8.28 22.27
N LYS A 288 32.12 7.28 23.16
CA LYS A 288 32.94 7.39 24.38
C LYS A 288 34.43 7.30 24.06
N SER A 289 34.85 6.39 23.19
CA SER A 289 36.27 6.17 22.86
C SER A 289 36.78 6.94 21.65
N ASN A 290 35.91 7.40 20.73
CA ASN A 290 36.33 7.97 19.43
C ASN A 290 35.75 9.35 19.11
N GLN A 291 35.43 10.14 20.14
CA GLN A 291 34.68 11.38 20.01
C GLN A 291 35.28 12.38 19.00
N SER A 292 36.61 12.57 19.00
CA SER A 292 37.28 13.55 18.12
C SER A 292 37.10 13.21 16.63
N ASN A 293 37.28 11.94 16.25
CA ASN A 293 37.11 11.51 14.87
C ASN A 293 35.64 11.53 14.45
N LEU A 294 34.72 11.21 15.35
CA LEU A 294 33.28 11.30 15.09
C LEU A 294 32.82 12.75 14.88
N LYS A 295 33.33 13.70 15.67
CA LYS A 295 33.07 15.14 15.46
C LYS A 295 33.61 15.60 14.10
N LYS A 296 34.82 15.17 13.71
CA LYS A 296 35.38 15.49 12.39
C LYS A 296 34.54 14.90 11.25
N TYR A 297 34.13 13.64 11.38
CA TYR A 297 33.21 12.96 10.46
C TYR A 297 31.92 13.75 10.25
N MET A 298 31.28 14.20 11.33
CA MET A 298 30.05 14.99 11.28
C MET A 298 30.28 16.39 10.68
N GLN A 299 31.40 17.03 11.01
CA GLN A 299 31.79 18.33 10.45
C GLN A 299 32.01 18.25 8.94
N ASP A 300 32.62 17.18 8.43
CA ASP A 300 32.88 17.01 7.00
C ASP A 300 31.58 16.82 6.22
N GLY A 301 30.62 16.03 6.77
CA GLY A 301 29.27 15.91 6.22
C GLY A 301 28.52 17.23 6.18
N ALA A 302 28.48 17.94 7.30
CA ALA A 302 27.85 19.25 7.38
C ALA A 302 28.46 20.24 6.38
N THR A 303 29.79 20.27 6.27
CA THR A 303 30.51 21.19 5.37
C THR A 303 30.21 20.89 3.90
N ARG A 304 30.12 19.61 3.53
CA ARG A 304 29.80 19.16 2.16
C ARG A 304 28.41 19.61 1.74
N SER A 305 27.42 19.50 2.64
CA SER A 305 26.01 19.68 2.29
C SER A 305 25.41 21.03 2.70
N LYS A 306 26.20 21.94 3.29
CA LYS A 306 25.73 23.23 3.87
C LYS A 306 24.99 24.18 2.91
N ASN A 307 25.21 24.02 1.59
CA ASN A 307 24.62 24.89 0.57
C ASN A 307 23.36 24.30 -0.08
N TRP A 308 22.88 23.16 0.41
CA TRP A 308 21.72 22.45 -0.13
C TRP A 308 20.62 22.34 0.91
N GLU A 309 19.40 22.11 0.46
CA GLU A 309 18.27 21.85 1.35
C GLU A 309 18.35 20.46 2.00
N VAL A 310 18.55 20.42 3.32
CA VAL A 310 18.80 19.18 4.09
C VAL A 310 17.96 19.17 5.36
N VAL A 311 17.36 18.02 5.67
CA VAL A 311 16.94 17.69 7.04
C VAL A 311 18.07 16.95 7.73
N TRP A 312 18.65 17.57 8.75
CA TRP A 312 19.81 17.05 9.45
C TRP A 312 19.41 15.94 10.43
N THR A 313 19.74 14.70 10.09
CA THR A 313 19.64 13.57 11.02
C THR A 313 20.60 13.76 12.18
N LEU A 314 20.04 13.78 13.39
CA LEU A 314 20.77 13.90 14.64
C LEU A 314 20.72 12.60 15.46
N GLY A 315 21.51 12.58 16.52
CA GLY A 315 21.72 11.43 17.38
C GLY A 315 22.78 10.48 16.85
N MET A 316 22.93 9.35 17.51
CA MET A 316 23.85 8.29 17.13
C MET A 316 23.26 6.97 17.64
N ARG A 317 23.36 5.92 16.83
CA ARG A 317 23.05 4.55 17.19
C ARG A 317 24.29 3.68 17.00
N GLY A 318 24.22 2.39 17.34
CA GLY A 318 25.28 1.44 17.05
C GLY A 318 25.54 1.28 15.55
N ASP A 319 26.58 0.51 15.24
CA ASP A 319 27.01 0.26 13.86
C ASP A 319 26.06 -0.72 13.15
N GLY A 320 25.72 -0.48 11.88
CA GLY A 320 24.84 -1.37 11.10
C GLY A 320 23.42 -1.53 11.67
N ASP A 321 22.78 -0.45 12.10
CA ASP A 321 21.43 -0.43 12.70
C ASP A 321 21.26 -1.30 13.97
N THR A 322 22.33 -1.46 14.73
CA THR A 322 22.32 -2.15 16.03
C THR A 322 22.23 -1.17 17.21
N ALA A 323 21.81 -1.67 18.37
CA ALA A 323 21.93 -0.92 19.62
C ALA A 323 23.42 -0.74 19.99
N SER A 324 23.79 0.45 20.47
CA SER A 324 25.15 0.66 20.98
C SER A 324 25.27 0.14 22.42
N PRO A 325 26.32 -0.60 22.77
CA PRO A 325 26.54 -1.06 24.14
C PRO A 325 26.98 0.05 25.10
N THR A 326 27.42 1.20 24.57
CA THR A 326 28.04 2.28 25.35
C THR A 326 27.21 3.56 25.37
N LEU A 327 26.26 3.73 24.44
CA LEU A 327 25.40 4.91 24.40
C LEU A 327 24.26 4.76 25.40
N ASP A 328 24.18 5.71 26.32
CA ASP A 328 23.09 5.91 27.27
C ASP A 328 22.41 7.25 27.00
N ALA A 329 21.31 7.53 27.72
CA ALA A 329 20.55 8.78 27.56
C ALA A 329 21.42 10.04 27.72
N LYS A 330 22.40 10.03 28.66
CA LYS A 330 23.30 11.16 28.88
C LYS A 330 24.25 11.36 27.69
N SER A 331 24.84 10.28 27.22
CA SER A 331 25.75 10.29 26.07
C SER A 331 25.04 10.78 24.81
N LEU A 332 23.78 10.43 24.62
CA LEU A 332 23.00 10.88 23.47
C LEU A 332 22.67 12.39 23.53
N VAL A 333 22.43 12.95 24.72
CA VAL A 333 22.32 14.41 24.91
C VAL A 333 23.65 15.12 24.59
N ASP A 334 24.79 14.53 24.99
CA ASP A 334 26.11 15.07 24.63
C ASP A 334 26.35 15.04 23.10
N VAL A 335 25.87 13.99 22.42
CA VAL A 335 25.91 13.89 20.95
C VAL A 335 25.09 15.00 20.30
N PHE A 336 23.84 15.22 20.74
CA PHE A 336 23.01 16.32 20.20
C PHE A 336 23.69 17.68 20.36
N THR A 337 24.28 17.93 21.53
CA THR A 337 24.97 19.19 21.83
C THR A 337 26.15 19.42 20.87
N ALA A 338 26.95 18.38 20.61
CA ALA A 338 28.06 18.45 19.68
C ALA A 338 27.59 18.68 18.23
N GLN A 339 26.54 17.96 17.80
CA GLN A 339 25.98 18.10 16.46
C GLN A 339 25.38 19.48 16.23
N GLN A 340 24.60 20.01 17.18
CA GLN A 340 24.05 21.36 17.08
C GLN A 340 25.14 22.44 17.05
N SER A 341 26.25 22.24 17.76
CA SER A 341 27.40 23.15 17.70
C SER A 341 28.08 23.13 16.33
N ILE A 342 28.23 21.94 15.72
CA ILE A 342 28.72 21.79 14.36
C ILE A 342 27.79 22.51 13.37
N LEU A 343 26.47 22.32 13.48
CA LEU A 343 25.51 22.99 12.59
C LEU A 343 25.59 24.52 12.72
N LYS A 344 25.58 25.06 13.94
CA LYS A 344 25.70 26.51 14.19
C LYS A 344 26.95 27.08 13.55
N SER A 345 28.10 26.43 13.77
CA SER A 345 29.38 26.87 13.20
C SER A 345 29.41 26.76 11.68
N THR A 346 28.87 25.68 11.12
CA THR A 346 28.95 25.39 9.67
C THR A 346 28.02 26.26 8.85
N LEU A 347 26.82 26.52 9.38
CA LEU A 347 25.77 27.31 8.74
C LEU A 347 25.87 28.80 9.09
N GLY A 348 26.77 29.19 10.00
CA GLY A 348 26.95 30.59 10.41
C GLY A 348 25.74 31.17 11.12
N THR A 349 25.03 30.37 11.93
CA THR A 349 23.82 30.79 12.66
C THR A 349 23.98 30.61 14.17
N THR A 350 23.34 31.49 14.94
CA THR A 350 23.28 31.38 16.41
C THR A 350 22.06 30.59 16.90
N SER A 351 21.00 30.50 16.07
CA SER A 351 19.75 29.80 16.36
C SER A 351 19.49 28.70 15.33
N LEU A 352 18.94 27.58 15.79
CA LEU A 352 18.62 26.42 14.96
C LEU A 352 17.12 26.22 14.74
N ASN A 353 16.26 27.12 15.25
CA ASN A 353 14.80 26.99 15.13
C ASN A 353 14.30 26.89 13.67
N SER A 354 15.04 27.46 12.72
CA SER A 354 14.75 27.40 11.28
C SER A 354 15.58 26.35 10.53
N VAL A 355 16.52 25.67 11.20
CA VAL A 355 17.37 24.62 10.62
C VAL A 355 16.67 23.27 10.81
N PRO A 356 16.20 22.60 9.74
CA PRO A 356 15.46 21.36 9.87
C PRO A 356 16.35 20.26 10.46
N GLN A 357 15.97 19.75 11.62
CA GLN A 357 16.68 18.69 12.32
C GLN A 357 15.69 17.59 12.69
N MET A 358 16.10 16.34 12.62
CA MET A 358 15.29 15.22 13.08
C MET A 358 16.09 14.32 14.01
N TRP A 359 15.40 13.72 14.98
CA TRP A 359 15.89 12.56 15.71
C TRP A 359 14.79 11.49 15.74
N CYS A 360 15.12 10.27 15.34
CA CYS A 360 14.16 9.18 15.26
C CYS A 360 14.16 8.35 16.54
N VAL A 361 12.96 8.15 17.09
CA VAL A 361 12.76 7.27 18.24
C VAL A 361 12.53 5.87 17.70
N TYR A 362 13.60 5.08 17.68
CA TYR A 362 13.63 3.74 17.11
C TYR A 362 14.14 2.71 18.11
N LYS A 363 13.34 1.65 18.33
CA LYS A 363 13.64 0.52 19.23
C LYS A 363 14.09 0.97 20.64
N GLU A 364 15.32 0.68 21.05
CA GLU A 364 15.81 0.86 22.42
C GLU A 364 15.80 2.32 22.88
N VAL A 365 16.00 3.28 21.96
CA VAL A 365 16.06 4.70 22.35
C VAL A 365 14.69 5.26 22.75
N GLY A 366 13.60 4.56 22.41
CA GLY A 366 12.26 4.83 22.93
C GLY A 366 12.21 4.71 24.46
N GLY A 367 12.94 3.75 25.03
CA GLY A 367 13.07 3.61 26.48
C GLY A 367 13.76 4.81 27.13
N TYR A 368 14.76 5.42 26.47
CA TYR A 368 15.44 6.62 26.99
C TYR A 368 14.51 7.83 27.01
N TYR A 369 13.75 8.03 25.94
CA TYR A 369 12.78 9.11 25.88
C TYR A 369 11.69 8.94 26.93
N GLN A 370 11.14 7.73 27.07
CA GLN A 370 10.13 7.42 28.08
C GLN A 370 10.63 7.62 29.51
N ALA A 371 11.93 7.36 29.78
CA ALA A 371 12.57 7.61 31.06
C ALA A 371 12.86 9.10 31.35
N GLY A 372 12.48 10.01 30.45
CA GLY A 372 12.58 11.46 30.65
C GLY A 372 13.82 12.12 30.04
N MET A 373 14.52 11.47 29.11
CA MET A 373 15.63 12.09 28.38
C MET A 373 15.19 13.38 27.69
N LYS A 374 15.93 14.46 27.91
CA LYS A 374 15.61 15.78 27.35
C LYS A 374 16.11 15.88 25.91
N VAL A 375 15.21 16.26 25.00
CA VAL A 375 15.50 16.51 23.59
C VAL A 375 15.29 17.99 23.31
N PRO A 376 16.28 18.71 22.72
CA PRO A 376 16.12 20.11 22.33
C PRO A 376 14.81 20.38 21.57
N GLU A 377 14.12 21.47 21.92
CA GLU A 377 12.76 21.80 21.43
C GLU A 377 12.67 21.95 19.91
N ASP A 378 13.75 22.38 19.26
CA ASP A 378 13.86 22.61 17.82
C ASP A 378 14.09 21.33 16.99
N ILE A 379 14.36 20.20 17.63
CA ILE A 379 14.53 18.91 16.95
C ILE A 379 13.16 18.26 16.73
N THR A 380 12.86 17.92 15.48
CA THR A 380 11.69 17.09 15.14
C THR A 380 11.84 15.69 15.71
N ILE A 381 10.85 15.25 16.47
CA ILE A 381 10.79 13.85 16.94
C ILE A 381 10.13 13.01 15.85
N LEU A 382 10.88 12.12 15.22
CA LEU A 382 10.37 11.19 14.21
C LEU A 382 9.98 9.87 14.90
N TRP A 383 8.68 9.59 14.97
CA TRP A 383 8.17 8.36 15.56
C TRP A 383 8.20 7.22 14.55
N SER A 384 8.74 6.07 14.92
CA SER A 384 8.70 4.89 14.07
C SER A 384 7.45 4.05 14.30
N ASP A 385 7.01 3.36 13.26
CA ASP A 385 6.18 2.18 13.43
C ASP A 385 7.00 0.99 13.97
N ASP A 386 6.34 -0.14 14.18
CA ASP A 386 6.95 -1.39 14.62
C ASP A 386 7.63 -2.17 13.49
N ASN A 387 7.93 -1.51 12.37
CA ASN A 387 8.38 -2.11 11.11
C ASN A 387 7.35 -3.05 10.48
N SER A 388 6.07 -2.89 10.79
CA SER A 388 4.96 -3.66 10.20
C SER A 388 3.68 -2.83 10.07
N GLY A 389 3.83 -1.50 10.06
CA GLY A 389 2.74 -0.57 9.85
C GLY A 389 1.89 -0.31 11.10
N ASN A 390 2.42 -0.50 12.31
CA ASN A 390 1.78 -0.06 13.56
C ASN A 390 2.63 1.02 14.23
N ILE A 391 2.17 2.27 14.22
CA ILE A 391 2.86 3.40 14.86
C ILE A 391 2.97 3.13 16.36
N GLN A 392 4.19 3.07 16.89
CA GLN A 392 4.44 2.65 18.27
C GLN A 392 4.03 3.72 19.28
N ARG A 393 4.21 4.99 18.91
CA ARG A 393 3.89 6.16 19.74
C ARG A 393 3.61 7.37 18.85
N LEU A 394 2.77 8.26 19.35
CA LEU A 394 2.53 9.59 18.79
C LEU A 394 2.63 10.65 19.90
N PRO A 395 2.71 11.94 19.55
CA PRO A 395 2.75 13.01 20.53
C PRO A 395 1.58 12.94 21.50
N ILE A 396 1.87 13.09 22.79
CA ILE A 396 0.86 13.41 23.81
C ILE A 396 0.61 14.93 23.83
N PRO A 397 -0.46 15.42 24.47
CA PRO A 397 -0.79 16.85 24.45
C PRO A 397 0.34 17.79 24.87
N SER A 398 1.18 17.40 25.84
CA SER A 398 2.35 18.19 26.28
C SER A 398 3.50 18.22 25.27
N GLU A 399 3.51 17.33 24.28
CA GLU A 399 4.53 17.22 23.22
C GLU A 399 4.05 17.83 21.89
N ALA A 400 2.75 18.09 21.74
CA ALA A 400 2.14 18.50 20.47
C ALA A 400 2.57 19.88 19.97
N ASN A 401 3.10 20.74 20.85
CA ASN A 401 3.47 22.13 20.55
C ASN A 401 4.99 22.39 20.56
N ARG A 402 5.82 21.33 20.49
CA ARG A 402 7.28 21.46 20.35
C ARG A 402 7.62 22.25 19.09
N ILE A 403 8.70 23.05 19.12
CA ILE A 403 9.14 23.87 17.97
C ILE A 403 9.45 23.00 16.75
N GLY A 404 10.18 21.90 16.97
CA GLY A 404 10.53 20.93 15.94
C GLY A 404 9.34 20.06 15.50
N ASN A 405 8.21 20.11 16.23
CA ASN A 405 7.04 19.27 16.01
C ASN A 405 7.42 17.76 15.96
N ALA A 406 6.61 16.91 15.34
CA ALA A 406 6.81 15.48 15.23
C ALA A 406 6.49 14.97 13.82
N GLY A 407 6.97 13.76 13.54
CA GLY A 407 6.72 13.06 12.28
C GLY A 407 6.58 11.56 12.47
N VAL A 408 6.43 10.84 11.36
CA VAL A 408 6.33 9.38 11.29
C VAL A 408 7.31 8.81 10.26
N TYR A 409 8.06 7.79 10.68
CA TYR A 409 8.75 6.84 9.81
C TYR A 409 7.93 5.54 9.76
N TYR A 410 7.42 5.20 8.59
CA TYR A 410 6.52 4.06 8.35
C TYR A 410 7.17 3.01 7.43
N HIS A 411 6.68 1.77 7.42
CA HIS A 411 7.24 0.70 6.58
C HIS A 411 6.21 0.08 5.63
N PHE A 412 6.52 0.09 4.33
CA PHE A 412 5.90 -0.78 3.33
C PHE A 412 6.78 -1.96 2.92
N ASP A 413 8.05 -1.92 3.31
CA ASP A 413 9.06 -2.97 3.17
C ASP A 413 9.85 -3.08 4.47
N TYR A 414 10.45 -4.25 4.77
CA TYR A 414 11.30 -4.40 5.94
C TYR A 414 12.22 -5.62 5.88
N VAL A 415 13.44 -5.43 6.37
CA VAL A 415 14.41 -6.48 6.70
C VAL A 415 14.65 -6.54 8.21
N GLY A 416 14.24 -7.64 8.85
CA GLY A 416 14.47 -7.93 10.27
C GLY A 416 13.41 -8.82 10.91
N ASP A 417 13.39 -8.85 12.23
CA ASP A 417 12.48 -9.68 13.02
C ASP A 417 11.00 -9.22 12.98
N PRO A 418 10.02 -10.13 13.07
CA PRO A 418 10.19 -11.59 13.19
C PRO A 418 10.53 -12.27 11.86
N ARG A 419 10.33 -11.59 10.73
CA ARG A 419 10.74 -11.99 9.38
C ARG A 419 10.61 -10.83 8.41
N ASN A 420 11.51 -10.78 7.43
CA ASN A 420 11.44 -9.83 6.34
C ASN A 420 10.12 -9.96 5.56
N TYR A 421 9.71 -8.87 4.92
CA TYR A 421 8.72 -8.88 3.85
C TYR A 421 9.16 -7.87 2.79
N LYS A 422 9.58 -8.36 1.63
CA LYS A 422 10.33 -7.54 0.68
C LYS A 422 10.14 -7.87 -0.79
N TRP A 423 9.26 -8.82 -1.11
CA TRP A 423 9.07 -9.27 -2.49
C TRP A 423 8.09 -8.41 -3.29
N ILE A 424 6.83 -8.33 -2.85
CA ILE A 424 5.77 -7.55 -3.50
C ILE A 424 4.87 -6.88 -2.45
N ASN A 425 3.94 -6.05 -2.90
CA ASN A 425 3.01 -5.33 -2.03
C ASN A 425 2.29 -6.22 -1.02
N THR A 426 2.47 -5.95 0.28
CA THR A 426 1.74 -6.62 1.38
C THR A 426 0.90 -5.66 2.23
N ILE A 427 0.54 -4.51 1.65
CA ILE A 427 -0.05 -3.37 2.36
C ILE A 427 -1.56 -3.28 2.13
N GLN A 428 -2.30 -3.20 3.24
CA GLN A 428 -3.71 -2.83 3.23
C GLN A 428 -3.85 -1.32 3.39
N LEU A 429 -4.37 -0.64 2.37
CA LEU A 429 -4.45 0.82 2.36
C LEU A 429 -5.33 1.37 3.48
N SER A 430 -6.42 0.69 3.85
CA SER A 430 -7.27 1.12 4.96
C SER A 430 -6.55 1.04 6.32
N LYS A 431 -5.57 0.13 6.46
CA LYS A 431 -4.65 0.09 7.61
C LYS A 431 -3.72 1.30 7.63
N THR A 432 -3.10 1.59 6.49
CA THR A 432 -2.25 2.79 6.35
C THR A 432 -3.05 4.06 6.64
N TRP A 433 -4.24 4.21 6.06
CA TRP A 433 -5.14 5.33 6.33
C TRP A 433 -5.40 5.48 7.83
N GLN A 434 -5.80 4.40 8.51
CA GLN A 434 -6.14 4.47 9.93
C GLN A 434 -4.95 4.93 10.79
N GLN A 435 -3.74 4.48 10.49
CA GLN A 435 -2.52 4.85 11.21
C GLN A 435 -2.08 6.28 10.90
N MET A 436 -2.11 6.67 9.63
CA MET A 436 -1.66 8.00 9.21
C MET A 436 -2.69 9.10 9.55
N HIS A 437 -3.99 8.79 9.50
CA HIS A 437 -5.04 9.65 10.05
C HIS A 437 -4.82 9.88 11.56
N LEU A 438 -4.46 8.82 12.31
CA LEU A 438 -4.10 8.95 13.72
C LEU A 438 -2.90 9.86 13.95
N ALA A 439 -1.84 9.71 13.14
CA ALA A 439 -0.66 10.57 13.20
C ALA A 439 -1.00 12.04 12.94
N HIS A 440 -1.77 12.32 11.89
CA HIS A 440 -2.20 13.67 11.53
C HIS A 440 -2.98 14.35 12.66
N GLN A 441 -3.99 13.66 13.20
CA GLN A 441 -4.83 14.17 14.30
C GLN A 441 -4.07 14.36 15.62
N LYS A 442 -2.95 13.66 15.81
CA LYS A 442 -2.03 13.86 16.94
C LYS A 442 -0.90 14.87 16.64
N ASN A 443 -1.08 15.67 15.60
CA ASN A 443 -0.17 16.72 15.15
C ASN A 443 1.24 16.23 14.78
N ALA A 444 1.42 14.98 14.35
CA ALA A 444 2.71 14.53 13.80
C ALA A 444 2.83 14.94 12.31
N THR A 445 2.89 16.25 12.06
CA THR A 445 2.70 16.88 10.73
C THR A 445 3.98 17.41 10.09
N GLN A 446 5.14 17.20 10.71
CA GLN A 446 6.41 17.74 10.21
C GLN A 446 7.04 16.86 9.12
N ILE A 447 7.19 15.56 9.37
CA ILE A 447 7.87 14.62 8.47
C ILE A 447 7.03 13.36 8.36
N TRP A 448 6.57 13.00 7.17
CA TRP A 448 6.11 11.63 6.86
C TRP A 448 7.05 11.03 5.84
N ILE A 449 7.71 9.94 6.22
CA ILE A 449 8.59 9.17 5.34
C ILE A 449 8.27 7.69 5.47
N VAL A 450 8.30 6.98 4.34
CA VAL A 450 7.99 5.55 4.29
C VAL A 450 9.12 4.75 3.62
N ASN A 451 9.53 3.64 4.23
CA ASN A 451 10.40 2.65 3.59
C ASN A 451 9.61 1.94 2.48
N VAL A 452 10.12 2.02 1.26
CA VAL A 452 9.51 1.46 0.05
C VAL A 452 10.33 0.35 -0.59
N GLY A 453 11.32 -0.20 0.10
CA GLY A 453 12.17 -1.23 -0.45
C GLY A 453 12.80 -0.77 -1.78
N ASP A 454 12.59 -1.60 -2.81
CA ASP A 454 13.00 -1.39 -4.20
C ASP A 454 12.15 -0.38 -5.01
N LEU A 455 11.20 0.33 -4.36
CA LEU A 455 10.18 1.21 -4.94
C LEU A 455 9.09 0.48 -5.75
N LYS A 456 9.45 -0.37 -6.72
CA LYS A 456 8.49 -1.28 -7.37
C LYS A 456 8.43 -2.60 -6.58
N PRO A 457 7.26 -3.25 -6.42
CA PRO A 457 5.95 -2.90 -6.98
C PRO A 457 5.02 -2.28 -5.91
N LEU A 458 5.43 -1.15 -5.30
CA LEU A 458 4.69 -0.46 -4.24
C LEU A 458 4.03 0.84 -4.71
N GLU A 459 3.76 0.99 -6.00
CA GLU A 459 3.25 2.23 -6.61
C GLU A 459 1.94 2.71 -5.96
N ILE A 460 1.02 1.78 -5.68
CA ILE A 460 -0.30 2.05 -5.12
C ILE A 460 -0.21 2.57 -3.67
N PRO A 461 0.40 1.84 -2.71
CA PRO A 461 0.53 2.34 -1.34
C PRO A 461 1.39 3.60 -1.25
N ILE A 462 2.41 3.76 -2.10
CA ILE A 462 3.20 5.01 -2.20
C ILE A 462 2.30 6.20 -2.57
N SER A 463 1.49 6.04 -3.62
CA SER A 463 0.60 7.10 -4.08
C SER A 463 -0.41 7.50 -3.01
N HIS A 464 -1.05 6.51 -2.37
CA HIS A 464 -2.02 6.76 -1.29
C HIS A 464 -1.38 7.49 -0.10
N PHE A 465 -0.18 7.06 0.31
CA PHE A 465 0.55 7.70 1.40
C PHE A 465 0.90 9.17 1.10
N LEU A 466 1.40 9.45 -0.10
CA LEU A 466 1.82 10.79 -0.50
C LEU A 466 0.64 11.72 -0.80
N ASP A 467 -0.45 11.21 -1.37
CA ASP A 467 -1.69 11.99 -1.56
C ASP A 467 -2.32 12.39 -0.22
N MET A 468 -2.33 11.47 0.77
CA MET A 468 -2.69 11.80 2.16
C MET A 468 -1.75 12.86 2.74
N ALA A 469 -0.44 12.68 2.60
CA ALA A 469 0.54 13.61 3.14
C ALA A 469 0.45 15.01 2.51
N TYR A 470 0.03 15.08 1.25
CA TYR A 470 -0.19 16.32 0.55
C TYR A 470 -1.48 17.02 0.99
N ASP A 471 -2.63 16.31 1.00
CA ASP A 471 -3.91 16.91 1.36
C ASP A 471 -4.82 15.93 2.13
N MET A 472 -4.72 15.95 3.46
CA MET A 472 -5.53 15.14 4.36
C MET A 472 -7.01 15.49 4.33
N SER A 473 -7.43 16.63 3.76
CA SER A 473 -8.85 17.04 3.78
C SER A 473 -9.76 16.05 3.04
N ASN A 474 -9.22 15.33 2.05
CA ASN A 474 -9.92 14.28 1.31
C ASN A 474 -9.91 12.91 2.04
N PHE A 475 -9.20 12.80 3.17
CA PHE A 475 -8.96 11.55 3.89
C PHE A 475 -9.44 11.60 5.35
N MET A 476 -10.44 12.44 5.62
CA MET A 476 -10.98 12.64 6.98
C MET A 476 -12.04 11.61 7.37
N THR A 477 -12.52 10.79 6.42
CA THR A 477 -13.58 9.80 6.66
C THR A 477 -13.08 8.36 6.46
N PRO A 478 -13.65 7.38 7.18
CA PRO A 478 -13.24 5.97 7.07
C PRO A 478 -13.36 5.34 5.68
N ASP A 479 -14.26 5.85 4.84
CA ASP A 479 -14.50 5.38 3.47
C ASP A 479 -13.60 6.06 2.41
N SER A 480 -12.69 6.97 2.83
CA SER A 480 -11.85 7.74 1.92
C SER A 480 -10.88 6.90 1.10
N THR A 481 -10.37 5.79 1.65
CA THR A 481 -9.49 4.86 0.93
C THR A 481 -10.16 4.28 -0.32
N ASP A 482 -11.44 3.89 -0.23
CA ASP A 482 -12.17 3.29 -1.35
C ASP A 482 -12.43 4.33 -2.45
N LYS A 483 -12.82 5.55 -2.05
CA LYS A 483 -12.98 6.69 -2.98
C LYS A 483 -11.67 7.02 -3.69
N TRP A 484 -10.56 7.01 -2.97
CA TRP A 484 -9.24 7.25 -3.53
C TRP A 484 -8.82 6.14 -4.50
N LEU A 485 -9.07 4.87 -4.15
CA LEU A 485 -8.76 3.72 -5.02
C LEU A 485 -9.51 3.81 -6.36
N GLU A 486 -10.78 4.21 -6.34
CA GLU A 486 -11.56 4.40 -7.56
C GLU A 486 -10.99 5.55 -8.41
N ALA A 487 -10.69 6.70 -7.80
CA ALA A 487 -10.07 7.83 -8.50
C ALA A 487 -8.70 7.49 -9.10
N TRP A 488 -7.88 6.73 -8.36
CA TRP A 488 -6.61 6.19 -8.84
C TRP A 488 -6.81 5.28 -10.05
N ALA A 489 -7.74 4.32 -9.97
CA ALA A 489 -8.00 3.39 -11.07
C ALA A 489 -8.56 4.11 -12.31
N ILE A 490 -9.38 5.17 -12.13
CA ILE A 490 -9.83 6.04 -13.22
C ILE A 490 -8.60 6.67 -13.92
N ARG A 491 -7.69 7.28 -13.16
CA ARG A 491 -6.48 7.93 -13.70
C ARG A 491 -5.62 6.95 -14.51
N GLU A 492 -5.30 5.80 -13.93
CA GLU A 492 -4.35 4.88 -14.57
C GLU A 492 -5.02 4.10 -15.73
N PHE A 493 -6.20 3.55 -15.51
CA PHE A 493 -6.79 2.52 -16.39
C PHE A 493 -8.09 2.94 -17.07
N GLY A 494 -8.72 4.02 -16.60
CA GLY A 494 -9.97 4.55 -17.15
C GLY A 494 -11.21 4.07 -16.42
N GLU A 495 -12.29 4.81 -16.60
CA GLU A 495 -13.54 4.69 -15.84
C GLU A 495 -14.20 3.30 -15.95
N SER A 496 -14.13 2.68 -17.13
CA SER A 496 -14.80 1.40 -17.42
C SER A 496 -14.42 0.25 -16.48
N VAL A 497 -13.18 0.21 -15.99
CA VAL A 497 -12.68 -0.84 -15.10
C VAL A 497 -12.43 -0.35 -13.67
N ALA A 498 -12.62 0.94 -13.40
CA ALA A 498 -12.12 1.58 -12.18
C ALA A 498 -12.73 0.99 -10.90
N LYS A 499 -14.06 0.90 -10.84
CA LYS A 499 -14.76 0.32 -9.68
C LYS A 499 -14.34 -1.12 -9.42
N GLY A 500 -14.27 -1.94 -10.47
CA GLY A 500 -13.82 -3.33 -10.36
C GLY A 500 -12.38 -3.45 -9.86
N THR A 501 -11.51 -2.54 -10.31
CA THR A 501 -10.11 -2.47 -9.89
C THR A 501 -9.97 -2.04 -8.43
N ALA A 502 -10.74 -1.05 -7.99
CA ALA A 502 -10.79 -0.62 -6.59
C ALA A 502 -11.23 -1.78 -5.68
N GLU A 503 -12.29 -2.50 -6.05
CA GLU A 503 -12.75 -3.69 -5.33
C GLU A 503 -11.69 -4.81 -5.28
N VAL A 504 -10.96 -5.03 -6.39
CA VAL A 504 -9.84 -5.99 -6.46
C VAL A 504 -8.75 -5.59 -5.47
N MET A 505 -8.32 -4.32 -5.45
CA MET A 505 -7.21 -3.88 -4.60
C MET A 505 -7.59 -3.80 -3.12
N ALA A 506 -8.84 -3.44 -2.80
CA ALA A 506 -9.35 -3.54 -1.43
C ALA A 506 -9.40 -5.00 -0.94
N THR A 507 -9.85 -5.92 -1.81
CA THR A 507 -9.87 -7.36 -1.51
C THR A 507 -8.46 -7.93 -1.37
N TYR A 508 -7.54 -7.58 -2.26
CA TYR A 508 -6.13 -7.95 -2.18
C TYR A 508 -5.53 -7.54 -0.84
N GLY A 509 -5.70 -6.27 -0.45
CA GLY A 509 -5.25 -5.73 0.83
C GLY A 509 -5.76 -6.55 2.03
N LYS A 510 -7.06 -6.89 2.05
CA LYS A 510 -7.67 -7.75 3.06
C LYS A 510 -7.03 -9.15 3.11
N LEU A 511 -6.81 -9.78 1.95
CA LEU A 511 -6.26 -11.13 1.89
C LEU A 511 -4.80 -11.16 2.33
N ILE A 512 -3.98 -10.20 1.92
CA ILE A 512 -2.53 -10.22 2.19
C ILE A 512 -2.19 -9.90 3.65
N VAL A 513 -2.98 -9.09 4.35
CA VAL A 513 -2.75 -8.83 5.79
C VAL A 513 -3.11 -10.00 6.70
N ARG A 514 -3.76 -11.06 6.18
CA ARG A 514 -3.91 -12.33 6.94
C ARG A 514 -2.54 -12.91 7.26
N ARG A 515 -1.62 -12.88 6.29
CA ARG A 515 -0.21 -13.29 6.43
C ARG A 515 0.59 -12.88 5.20
N LYS A 516 1.70 -12.17 5.43
CA LYS A 516 2.69 -11.85 4.38
C LYS A 516 3.28 -13.12 3.78
N TYR A 517 3.71 -13.07 2.52
CA TYR A 517 4.13 -14.25 1.75
C TYR A 517 5.27 -15.02 2.42
N GLU A 518 6.31 -14.30 2.84
CA GLU A 518 7.50 -14.82 3.48
C GLU A 518 7.18 -15.43 4.85
N LEU A 519 6.09 -15.00 5.51
CA LEU A 519 5.62 -15.52 6.80
C LEU A 519 4.77 -16.79 6.69
N LEU A 520 4.46 -17.27 5.48
CA LEU A 520 3.83 -18.57 5.26
C LEU A 520 4.85 -19.68 5.54
N ASN A 521 4.40 -20.73 6.22
CA ASN A 521 5.25 -21.85 6.61
C ASN A 521 4.40 -23.13 6.74
N MET A 522 5.04 -24.29 6.72
CA MET A 522 4.41 -25.59 6.98
C MET A 522 4.36 -25.96 8.46
N SER A 523 5.13 -25.26 9.30
CA SER A 523 5.19 -25.50 10.75
C SER A 523 5.42 -24.19 11.53
N PRO A 524 4.37 -23.61 12.14
CA PRO A 524 2.97 -23.98 11.99
C PRO A 524 2.44 -23.62 10.59
N PHE A 525 1.54 -24.45 10.06
CA PHE A 525 0.71 -24.07 8.90
C PHE A 525 -0.42 -23.16 9.37
N LEU A 526 -0.71 -22.11 8.59
CA LEU A 526 -1.58 -21.02 9.01
C LEU A 526 -3.06 -21.39 9.06
N TYR A 527 -3.56 -22.04 8.02
CA TYR A 527 -4.99 -22.27 7.82
C TYR A 527 -5.40 -23.66 8.30
N SER A 528 -6.63 -23.79 8.80
CA SER A 528 -7.18 -25.10 9.16
C SER A 528 -7.50 -25.91 7.91
N THR A 529 -6.97 -27.13 7.85
CA THR A 529 -7.37 -28.16 6.87
C THR A 529 -8.50 -29.05 7.39
N THR A 530 -9.03 -28.75 8.58
CA THR A 530 -10.00 -29.60 9.30
C THR A 530 -11.28 -28.85 9.65
N ASN A 531 -11.16 -27.59 10.04
CA ASN A 531 -12.27 -26.78 10.56
C ASN A 531 -12.73 -25.76 9.53
N TYR A 532 -14.04 -25.63 9.38
CA TYR A 532 -14.72 -24.59 8.59
C TYR A 532 -14.30 -24.47 7.13
N ASP A 533 -13.68 -25.52 6.58
CA ASP A 533 -13.10 -25.56 5.24
C ASP A 533 -12.16 -24.36 4.97
N GLU A 534 -11.51 -23.82 6.02
CA GLU A 534 -10.79 -22.54 5.96
C GLU A 534 -9.73 -22.52 4.85
N ALA A 535 -8.87 -23.53 4.78
CA ALA A 535 -7.83 -23.60 3.77
C ALA A 535 -8.39 -23.62 2.33
N GLU A 536 -9.51 -24.31 2.09
CA GLU A 536 -10.15 -24.37 0.77
C GLU A 536 -10.85 -23.04 0.42
N ASN A 537 -11.56 -22.47 1.38
CA ASN A 537 -12.25 -21.18 1.21
C ASN A 537 -11.28 -20.03 0.93
N VAL A 538 -10.17 -19.97 1.67
CA VAL A 538 -9.14 -18.94 1.44
C VAL A 538 -8.54 -19.09 0.05
N LEU A 539 -8.29 -20.31 -0.42
CA LEU A 539 -7.79 -20.52 -1.77
C LEU A 539 -8.81 -20.06 -2.82
N HIS A 540 -10.08 -20.43 -2.67
CA HIS A 540 -11.14 -19.98 -3.57
C HIS A 540 -11.28 -18.45 -3.59
N GLU A 541 -11.08 -17.76 -2.45
CA GLU A 541 -11.05 -16.28 -2.42
C GLU A 541 -9.93 -15.71 -3.31
N TRP A 542 -8.75 -16.32 -3.31
CA TRP A 542 -7.63 -15.90 -4.17
C TRP A 542 -7.86 -16.23 -5.64
N GLU A 543 -8.44 -17.39 -5.95
CA GLU A 543 -8.80 -17.78 -7.32
C GLU A 543 -9.87 -16.85 -7.89
N ALA A 544 -10.95 -16.60 -7.15
CA ALA A 544 -12.01 -15.68 -7.54
C ALA A 544 -11.49 -14.24 -7.72
N LEU A 545 -10.55 -13.82 -6.86
CA LEU A 545 -9.87 -12.53 -7.03
C LEU A 545 -9.11 -12.49 -8.35
N GLN A 546 -8.30 -13.51 -8.64
CA GLN A 546 -7.55 -13.57 -9.90
C GLN A 546 -8.46 -13.59 -11.13
N ASP A 547 -9.52 -14.40 -11.13
CA ASP A 547 -10.46 -14.48 -12.27
C ASP A 547 -11.11 -13.13 -12.56
N LYS A 548 -11.54 -12.43 -11.49
CA LYS A 548 -12.06 -11.07 -11.61
C LYS A 548 -11.01 -10.10 -12.16
N THR A 549 -9.78 -10.15 -11.65
CA THR A 549 -8.69 -9.27 -12.10
C THR A 549 -8.31 -9.54 -13.56
N GLN A 550 -8.29 -10.80 -13.98
CA GLN A 550 -8.03 -11.20 -15.36
C GLN A 550 -9.13 -10.69 -16.30
N ALA A 551 -10.40 -10.83 -15.91
CA ALA A 551 -11.53 -10.30 -16.69
C ALA A 551 -11.49 -8.77 -16.88
N LEU A 552 -10.96 -8.02 -15.90
CA LEU A 552 -10.73 -6.57 -16.04
C LEU A 552 -9.55 -6.29 -16.98
N TYR A 553 -8.44 -7.02 -16.82
CA TYR A 553 -7.28 -6.91 -17.70
C TYR A 553 -7.63 -7.15 -19.17
N ASP A 554 -8.48 -8.16 -19.45
CA ASP A 554 -8.88 -8.53 -20.82
C ASP A 554 -9.78 -7.48 -21.50
N GLN A 555 -10.35 -6.53 -20.74
CA GLN A 555 -11.12 -5.40 -21.28
C GLN A 555 -10.25 -4.22 -21.72
N LEU A 556 -9.00 -4.17 -21.29
CA LEU A 556 -8.10 -3.04 -21.52
C LEU A 556 -7.40 -3.13 -22.87
N ASP A 557 -7.07 -1.97 -23.45
CA ASP A 557 -6.20 -1.91 -24.62
C ASP A 557 -4.78 -2.39 -24.28
N SER A 558 -4.03 -2.84 -25.29
CA SER A 558 -2.71 -3.46 -25.08
C SER A 558 -1.69 -2.53 -24.42
N ALA A 559 -1.79 -1.21 -24.57
CA ALA A 559 -0.88 -0.29 -23.90
C ALA A 559 -1.22 -0.18 -22.41
N THR A 560 -2.50 -0.05 -22.08
CA THR A 560 -2.97 0.02 -20.68
C THR A 560 -2.79 -1.31 -19.94
N GLN A 561 -2.86 -2.44 -20.66
CA GLN A 561 -2.59 -3.77 -20.11
C GLN A 561 -1.19 -3.89 -19.50
N VAL A 562 -0.15 -3.21 -20.03
CA VAL A 562 1.20 -3.28 -19.45
C VAL A 562 1.19 -2.78 -18.01
N ALA A 563 0.71 -1.56 -17.80
CA ALA A 563 0.60 -0.94 -16.47
C ALA A 563 -0.32 -1.73 -15.52
N PHE A 564 -1.46 -2.21 -16.03
CA PHE A 564 -2.39 -3.01 -15.23
C PHE A 564 -1.78 -4.35 -14.81
N PHE A 565 -0.99 -4.98 -15.70
CA PHE A 565 -0.28 -6.19 -15.35
C PHE A 565 0.74 -5.93 -14.24
N GLU A 566 1.56 -4.89 -14.35
CA GLU A 566 2.57 -4.57 -13.35
C GLU A 566 1.97 -4.29 -11.96
N MET A 567 0.96 -3.43 -11.89
CA MET A 567 0.46 -2.89 -10.63
C MET A 567 -0.69 -3.71 -10.00
N VAL A 568 -1.47 -4.44 -10.80
CA VAL A 568 -2.72 -5.08 -10.34
C VAL A 568 -2.69 -6.59 -10.57
N LEU A 569 -2.59 -7.05 -11.82
CA LEU A 569 -2.74 -8.46 -12.14
C LEU A 569 -1.55 -9.31 -11.68
N HIS A 570 -0.30 -8.82 -11.81
CA HIS A 570 0.88 -9.56 -11.37
C HIS A 570 0.84 -9.84 -9.85
N PRO A 571 0.66 -8.84 -8.95
CA PRO A 571 0.58 -9.13 -7.51
C PRO A 571 -0.53 -10.12 -7.15
N VAL A 572 -1.70 -10.04 -7.79
CA VAL A 572 -2.81 -10.99 -7.56
C VAL A 572 -2.43 -12.40 -8.02
N MET A 573 -1.88 -12.55 -9.21
CA MET A 573 -1.46 -13.86 -9.75
C MET A 573 -0.36 -14.48 -8.90
N ALA A 574 0.70 -13.73 -8.64
CA ALA A 574 1.85 -14.18 -7.86
C ALA A 574 1.44 -14.54 -6.43
N GLY A 575 0.60 -13.70 -5.80
CA GLY A 575 0.08 -13.96 -4.47
C GLY A 575 -0.78 -15.22 -4.39
N ARG A 576 -1.68 -15.43 -5.35
CA ARG A 576 -2.49 -16.65 -5.46
C ARG A 576 -1.60 -17.89 -5.65
N ILE A 577 -0.53 -17.82 -6.44
CA ILE A 577 0.43 -18.93 -6.61
C ILE A 577 1.06 -19.33 -5.27
N VAL A 578 1.59 -18.37 -4.51
CA VAL A 578 2.21 -18.66 -3.20
C VAL A 578 1.21 -19.30 -2.25
N GLN A 579 -0.01 -18.76 -2.17
CA GLN A 579 -1.06 -19.29 -1.31
C GLN A 579 -1.45 -20.71 -1.75
N GLN A 580 -1.64 -20.95 -3.05
CA GLN A 580 -1.92 -22.26 -3.62
C GLN A 580 -0.86 -23.30 -3.23
N VAL A 581 0.42 -22.95 -3.36
CA VAL A 581 1.55 -23.85 -3.03
C VAL A 581 1.50 -24.27 -1.56
N TYR A 582 1.38 -23.32 -0.63
CA TYR A 582 1.36 -23.66 0.81
C TYR A 582 0.05 -24.32 1.23
N ILE A 583 -1.11 -23.86 0.72
CA ILE A 583 -2.41 -24.46 1.03
C ILE A 583 -2.48 -25.91 0.55
N ASN A 584 -2.07 -26.19 -0.69
CA ASN A 584 -2.06 -27.55 -1.19
C ASN A 584 -1.02 -28.42 -0.49
N ALA A 585 0.12 -27.88 -0.08
CA ALA A 585 1.08 -28.63 0.74
C ALA A 585 0.50 -28.97 2.13
N GLY A 586 -0.22 -28.03 2.76
CA GLY A 586 -0.95 -28.24 4.00
C GLY A 586 -2.01 -29.34 3.88
N ARG A 587 -2.81 -29.27 2.81
CA ARG A 587 -3.82 -30.30 2.48
C ARG A 587 -3.19 -31.64 2.14
N ASN A 588 -2.10 -31.66 1.37
CA ASN A 588 -1.33 -32.87 1.05
C ASN A 588 -0.88 -33.58 2.34
N LYS A 589 -0.30 -32.85 3.29
CA LYS A 589 0.12 -33.41 4.58
C LYS A 589 -1.05 -34.01 5.35
N ALA A 590 -2.18 -33.31 5.41
CA ALA A 590 -3.39 -33.79 6.08
C ALA A 590 -3.94 -35.06 5.39
N TYR A 591 -4.04 -35.05 4.07
CA TYR A 591 -4.62 -36.14 3.28
C TYR A 591 -3.72 -37.37 3.23
N ALA A 592 -2.39 -37.18 3.27
CA ALA A 592 -1.43 -38.28 3.38
C ALA A 592 -1.57 -39.01 4.73
N ALA A 593 -1.76 -38.26 5.85
CA ALA A 593 -2.03 -38.86 7.16
C ALA A 593 -3.34 -39.67 7.17
N GLN A 594 -4.30 -39.28 6.34
CA GLN A 594 -5.57 -39.96 6.12
C GLN A 594 -5.50 -41.11 5.09
N LYS A 595 -4.32 -41.34 4.48
CA LYS A 595 -4.10 -42.34 3.43
C LYS A 595 -5.04 -42.16 2.22
N ARG A 596 -5.29 -40.91 1.82
CA ARG A 596 -6.11 -40.56 0.64
C ARG A 596 -5.26 -40.55 -0.61
N MET A 597 -5.72 -41.14 -1.71
CA MET A 597 -5.01 -41.07 -2.99
C MET A 597 -4.94 -39.64 -3.56
N SER A 598 -5.89 -38.76 -3.19
CA SER A 598 -5.83 -37.33 -3.49
C SER A 598 -4.61 -36.62 -2.89
N ALA A 599 -3.90 -37.23 -1.92
CA ALA A 599 -2.61 -36.71 -1.48
C ALA A 599 -1.58 -36.72 -2.62
N ASN A 600 -1.56 -37.76 -3.46
CA ASN A 600 -0.64 -37.85 -4.59
C ASN A 600 -0.96 -36.83 -5.69
N GLU A 601 -2.26 -36.57 -5.93
CA GLU A 601 -2.73 -35.51 -6.83
C GLU A 601 -2.27 -34.14 -6.32
N LEU A 602 -2.53 -33.82 -5.05
CA LEU A 602 -2.06 -32.57 -4.44
C LEU A 602 -0.53 -32.43 -4.46
N ALA A 603 0.22 -33.52 -4.33
CA ALA A 603 1.68 -33.48 -4.46
C ALA A 603 2.13 -33.09 -5.88
N ALA A 604 1.39 -33.48 -6.91
CA ALA A 604 1.62 -33.04 -8.28
C ALA A 604 1.18 -31.57 -8.46
N ASP A 605 0.03 -31.19 -7.91
CA ASP A 605 -0.49 -29.82 -8.00
C ASP A 605 0.43 -28.79 -7.34
N VAL A 606 1.02 -29.11 -6.18
CA VAL A 606 2.02 -28.24 -5.53
C VAL A 606 3.22 -28.01 -6.45
N LYS A 607 3.74 -29.06 -7.10
CA LYS A 607 4.86 -28.94 -8.04
C LYS A 607 4.49 -28.09 -9.24
N ALA A 608 3.30 -28.30 -9.81
CA ALA A 608 2.81 -27.55 -10.94
C ALA A 608 2.60 -26.06 -10.59
N ALA A 609 1.97 -25.78 -9.44
CA ALA A 609 1.74 -24.41 -8.96
C ALA A 609 3.07 -23.69 -8.67
N TYR A 610 4.02 -24.35 -8.00
CA TYR A 610 5.33 -23.79 -7.72
C TYR A 610 6.10 -23.45 -9.02
N ALA A 611 5.98 -24.28 -10.07
CA ALA A 611 6.58 -23.98 -11.37
C ALA A 611 5.98 -22.74 -12.06
N GLN A 612 4.73 -22.36 -11.76
CA GLN A 612 4.11 -21.16 -12.32
C GLN A 612 4.72 -19.86 -11.78
N ASP A 613 5.32 -19.88 -10.59
CA ASP A 613 5.97 -18.72 -9.99
C ASP A 613 7.04 -18.13 -10.94
N GLY A 614 7.97 -18.99 -11.40
CA GLY A 614 9.01 -18.59 -12.35
C GLY A 614 8.47 -18.15 -13.72
N VAL A 615 7.30 -18.63 -14.14
CA VAL A 615 6.64 -18.19 -15.38
C VAL A 615 6.13 -16.76 -15.24
N VAL A 616 5.46 -16.44 -14.12
CA VAL A 616 4.93 -15.10 -13.83
C VAL A 616 6.07 -14.10 -13.62
N GLN A 617 7.12 -14.49 -12.89
CA GLN A 617 8.34 -13.70 -12.74
C GLN A 617 8.96 -13.37 -14.11
N LYS A 618 9.14 -14.37 -14.98
CA LYS A 618 9.70 -14.17 -16.32
C LYS A 618 8.83 -13.26 -17.18
N ARG A 619 7.50 -13.34 -17.06
CA ARG A 619 6.57 -12.43 -17.75
C ARG A 619 6.81 -10.98 -17.31
N TYR A 620 6.94 -10.73 -16.00
CA TYR A 620 7.22 -9.40 -15.47
C TYR A 620 8.57 -8.86 -15.97
N HIS A 621 9.63 -9.67 -15.86
CA HIS A 621 10.96 -9.29 -16.32
C HIS A 621 11.04 -9.07 -17.84
N GLY A 622 10.15 -9.66 -18.63
CA GLY A 622 10.09 -9.49 -20.09
C GLY A 622 9.32 -8.25 -20.57
N LEU A 623 8.62 -7.53 -19.68
CA LEU A 623 7.82 -6.36 -20.06
C LEU A 623 8.65 -5.26 -20.71
N VAL A 624 8.08 -4.60 -21.70
CA VAL A 624 8.64 -3.42 -22.39
C VAL A 624 10.11 -3.65 -22.79
N GLY A 625 10.41 -4.81 -23.38
CA GLY A 625 11.76 -5.16 -23.82
C GLY A 625 12.76 -5.35 -22.67
N GLY A 626 12.31 -5.82 -21.51
CA GLY A 626 13.17 -6.03 -20.35
C GLY A 626 13.39 -4.78 -19.50
N LYS A 627 12.49 -3.80 -19.57
CA LYS A 627 12.64 -2.54 -18.83
C LYS A 627 12.75 -2.77 -17.33
N TRP A 628 12.00 -3.73 -16.79
CA TRP A 628 11.93 -4.06 -15.36
C TRP A 628 12.53 -5.42 -15.01
N ASN A 629 13.44 -5.93 -15.85
CA ASN A 629 14.23 -7.10 -15.50
C ASN A 629 14.89 -6.91 -14.13
N HIS A 630 14.99 -7.98 -13.34
CA HIS A 630 15.44 -7.98 -11.93
C HIS A 630 14.46 -7.49 -10.84
N MET A 631 13.43 -6.70 -11.15
CA MET A 631 12.55 -6.16 -10.08
C MET A 631 11.78 -7.24 -9.29
N MET A 632 11.58 -8.43 -9.87
CA MET A 632 11.00 -9.61 -9.20
C MET A 632 12.04 -10.68 -8.81
N ASP A 633 13.32 -10.33 -8.62
CA ASP A 633 14.38 -11.28 -8.22
C ASP A 633 14.31 -11.73 -6.76
N GLN A 634 13.52 -11.04 -5.92
CA GLN A 634 13.50 -11.30 -4.49
C GLN A 634 12.94 -12.68 -4.14
N ILE A 635 13.67 -13.39 -3.29
CA ILE A 635 13.31 -14.70 -2.74
C ILE A 635 12.13 -14.55 -1.80
N HIS A 636 11.16 -15.46 -1.89
CA HIS A 636 9.88 -15.38 -1.17
C HIS A 636 9.33 -16.76 -0.74
N PHE A 637 10.03 -17.86 -1.06
CA PHE A 637 9.73 -19.22 -0.59
C PHE A 637 10.83 -19.80 0.30
N GLY A 638 10.43 -20.64 1.27
CA GLY A 638 11.38 -21.46 2.03
C GLY A 638 12.01 -20.81 3.26
N TYR A 639 11.45 -19.68 3.73
CA TYR A 639 11.93 -19.00 4.93
C TYR A 639 11.79 -19.87 6.19
N ASN A 640 12.90 -20.06 6.91
CA ASN A 640 12.95 -20.83 8.16
C ASN A 640 13.43 -20.01 9.38
N ASN A 641 13.86 -18.77 9.18
CA ASN A 641 14.21 -17.81 10.23
C ASN A 641 13.69 -16.40 9.83
N TRP A 642 14.30 -15.32 10.33
CA TRP A 642 13.91 -13.95 9.98
C TRP A 642 14.39 -13.52 8.58
N GLN A 643 15.51 -14.07 8.11
CA GLN A 643 16.21 -13.72 6.88
C GLN A 643 15.79 -14.60 5.70
N ASP A 644 16.00 -14.11 4.49
CA ASP A 644 15.79 -14.88 3.27
C ASP A 644 16.78 -16.05 3.11
N PRO A 645 16.32 -17.21 2.58
CA PRO A 645 17.22 -18.31 2.24
C PRO A 645 18.06 -17.98 0.99
N SER A 646 19.03 -18.82 0.65
CA SER A 646 19.86 -18.61 -0.55
C SER A 646 19.13 -18.83 -1.88
N SER A 647 17.94 -19.46 -1.85
CA SER A 647 17.11 -19.69 -3.04
C SER A 647 15.66 -20.01 -2.64
N ASN A 648 14.71 -19.74 -3.55
CA ASN A 648 13.33 -20.20 -3.41
C ASN A 648 13.32 -21.74 -3.31
N THR A 649 12.62 -22.27 -2.31
CA THR A 649 12.47 -23.72 -2.12
C THR A 649 11.01 -24.10 -1.93
N MET A 650 10.52 -25.02 -2.76
CA MET A 650 9.17 -25.58 -2.65
C MET A 650 8.98 -26.31 -1.30
N PRO A 651 7.84 -26.18 -0.61
CA PRO A 651 7.56 -26.98 0.59
C PRO A 651 7.52 -28.48 0.27
N SER A 652 7.92 -29.30 1.26
CA SER A 652 7.87 -30.75 1.13
C SER A 652 6.45 -31.27 0.96
N VAL A 653 6.28 -32.23 0.06
CA VAL A 653 5.02 -32.96 -0.17
C VAL A 653 5.23 -34.46 0.02
N THR A 654 4.17 -35.16 0.40
CA THR A 654 4.16 -36.61 0.63
C THR A 654 3.38 -37.32 -0.45
N THR A 655 3.94 -38.39 -1.01
CA THR A 655 3.20 -39.37 -1.82
C THR A 655 3.07 -40.67 -1.05
N ILE A 656 1.90 -41.31 -1.11
CA ILE A 656 1.61 -42.59 -0.47
C ILE A 656 1.60 -43.73 -1.51
N GLY A 657 1.85 -44.96 -1.06
CA GLY A 657 1.76 -46.16 -1.89
C GLY A 657 0.34 -46.40 -2.42
N THR A 658 0.24 -47.02 -3.60
CA THR A 658 -1.04 -47.23 -4.30
C THR A 658 -1.76 -48.53 -3.95
N THR A 659 -1.16 -49.38 -3.10
CA THR A 659 -1.81 -50.60 -2.64
C THR A 659 -2.88 -50.28 -1.61
N ALA A 660 -4.13 -50.65 -1.90
CA ALA A 660 -5.23 -50.46 -0.97
C ALA A 660 -4.98 -51.24 0.35
N PRO A 661 -5.33 -50.67 1.52
CA PRO A 661 -5.30 -51.40 2.79
C PRO A 661 -6.21 -52.64 2.78
N SER A 662 -5.94 -53.60 3.66
CA SER A 662 -6.79 -54.79 3.84
C SER A 662 -8.22 -54.44 4.27
N SER A 663 -8.43 -53.26 4.86
CA SER A 663 -9.75 -52.74 5.23
C SER A 663 -10.56 -52.19 4.04
N GLY A 664 -10.01 -52.20 2.83
CA GLY A 664 -10.71 -51.90 1.59
C GLY A 664 -10.26 -50.59 0.91
N LEU A 665 -10.80 -50.37 -0.29
CA LEU A 665 -10.46 -49.23 -1.15
C LEU A 665 -11.10 -47.91 -0.67
N ILE A 666 -12.27 -47.96 -0.02
CA ILE A 666 -12.99 -46.76 0.42
C ILE A 666 -12.47 -46.30 1.79
N GLY A 667 -12.18 -45.00 1.90
CA GLY A 667 -12.09 -44.29 3.16
C GLY A 667 -13.12 -43.17 3.24
N VAL A 668 -13.43 -42.76 4.46
CA VAL A 668 -14.37 -41.67 4.73
C VAL A 668 -13.77 -40.69 5.73
N SER A 669 -13.92 -39.39 5.47
CA SER A 669 -13.61 -38.30 6.41
C SER A 669 -14.80 -37.37 6.56
N VAL A 670 -14.90 -36.71 7.72
CA VAL A 670 -15.98 -35.77 8.05
C VAL A 670 -15.38 -34.43 8.47
N GLN A 671 -16.07 -33.34 8.15
CA GLN A 671 -15.66 -32.00 8.60
C GLN A 671 -15.47 -31.93 10.12
N GLY A 672 -14.47 -31.19 10.57
CA GLY A 672 -14.15 -31.01 11.99
C GLY A 672 -13.39 -32.17 12.63
N SER A 673 -12.95 -33.17 11.85
CA SER A 673 -12.17 -34.31 12.35
C SER A 673 -10.97 -34.62 11.49
N THR A 674 -9.84 -34.95 12.13
CA THR A 674 -8.66 -35.50 11.46
C THR A 674 -8.73 -37.03 11.29
N ALA A 675 -9.66 -37.70 12.00
CA ALA A 675 -9.84 -39.14 11.95
C ALA A 675 -10.52 -39.58 10.65
N THR A 676 -10.29 -40.84 10.26
CA THR A 676 -10.92 -41.45 9.08
C THR A 676 -11.41 -42.85 9.37
N ALA A 677 -12.49 -43.24 8.70
CA ALA A 677 -12.98 -44.61 8.67
C ALA A 677 -12.42 -45.34 7.43
N PRO A 678 -12.24 -46.67 7.49
CA PRO A 678 -12.56 -47.58 8.61
C PRO A 678 -11.52 -47.64 9.75
N ASP A 679 -10.46 -46.83 9.73
CA ASP A 679 -9.39 -46.88 10.74
C ASP A 679 -9.85 -46.36 12.13
N SER A 680 -10.97 -45.65 12.20
CA SER A 680 -11.59 -45.13 13.43
C SER A 680 -13.10 -44.97 13.28
N THR A 681 -13.82 -44.97 14.40
CA THR A 681 -15.24 -44.59 14.44
C THR A 681 -15.37 -43.08 14.26
N LEU A 682 -16.26 -42.64 13.37
CA LEU A 682 -16.47 -41.23 13.09
C LEU A 682 -17.81 -40.74 13.63
N SER A 683 -17.79 -39.58 14.26
CA SER A 683 -18.98 -38.78 14.54
C SER A 683 -18.84 -37.45 13.81
N LEU A 684 -19.90 -37.03 13.12
CA LEU A 684 -20.01 -35.67 12.63
C LEU A 684 -20.20 -34.72 13.80
N LEU A 685 -19.84 -33.46 13.58
CA LEU A 685 -20.29 -32.37 14.44
C LEU A 685 -21.82 -32.30 14.42
N PRO A 686 -22.46 -31.91 15.55
CA PRO A 686 -23.90 -31.75 15.61
C PRO A 686 -24.43 -30.83 14.48
N ILE A 687 -25.68 -31.05 14.09
CA ILE A 687 -26.41 -30.16 13.20
C ILE A 687 -27.67 -29.68 13.91
N SER A 688 -27.97 -28.39 13.80
CA SER A 688 -29.21 -27.76 14.26
C SER A 688 -29.94 -27.08 13.10
N PRO A 689 -31.19 -26.64 13.29
CA PRO A 689 -31.92 -25.84 12.30
C PRO A 689 -31.22 -24.55 11.85
N TYR A 690 -30.19 -24.11 12.58
CA TYR A 690 -29.44 -22.89 12.32
C TYR A 690 -28.00 -23.18 11.89
N THR A 691 -27.61 -24.45 11.76
CA THR A 691 -26.35 -24.80 11.12
C THR A 691 -26.48 -24.53 9.61
N PRO A 692 -25.57 -23.76 9.00
CA PRO A 692 -25.56 -23.58 7.55
C PRO A 692 -25.58 -24.92 6.82
N GLU A 693 -26.23 -24.99 5.66
CA GLU A 693 -26.31 -26.21 4.83
C GLU A 693 -24.99 -26.51 4.11
N ASN A 694 -23.94 -26.78 4.88
CA ASN A 694 -22.59 -27.05 4.38
C ASN A 694 -21.93 -28.26 5.04
N ARG A 695 -22.68 -29.10 5.78
CA ARG A 695 -22.10 -30.28 6.41
C ARG A 695 -21.77 -31.33 5.36
N THR A 696 -20.49 -31.64 5.21
CA THR A 696 -20.03 -32.58 4.18
C THR A 696 -19.33 -33.81 4.73
N ILE A 697 -19.37 -34.87 3.92
CA ILE A 697 -18.64 -36.12 4.09
C ILE A 697 -17.81 -36.32 2.81
N ASP A 698 -16.52 -36.59 2.96
CA ASP A 698 -15.64 -36.95 1.85
C ASP A 698 -15.48 -38.47 1.80
N ILE A 699 -15.83 -39.08 0.67
CA ILE A 699 -15.61 -40.49 0.35
C ILE A 699 -14.41 -40.55 -0.60
N PHE A 700 -13.36 -41.28 -0.26
CA PHE A 700 -12.10 -41.23 -1.01
C PHE A 700 -11.46 -42.60 -1.23
N ALA A 701 -10.65 -42.68 -2.27
CA ALA A 701 -9.84 -43.86 -2.57
C ALA A 701 -8.60 -43.92 -1.66
N ARG A 702 -8.28 -45.12 -1.20
CA ARG A 702 -7.10 -45.45 -0.36
C ARG A 702 -6.03 -46.27 -1.09
N GLY A 703 -6.22 -46.49 -2.39
CA GLY A 703 -5.33 -47.22 -3.27
C GLY A 703 -5.79 -47.10 -4.73
N SER A 704 -5.11 -47.79 -5.64
CA SER A 704 -5.53 -47.91 -7.04
C SER A 704 -6.70 -48.88 -7.18
N GLY A 705 -7.62 -48.56 -8.08
CA GLY A 705 -8.81 -49.37 -8.35
C GLY A 705 -10.04 -48.49 -8.54
N SER A 706 -11.20 -49.13 -8.67
CA SER A 706 -12.49 -48.44 -8.73
C SER A 706 -13.55 -49.23 -7.98
N THR A 707 -14.42 -48.53 -7.28
CA THR A 707 -15.56 -49.14 -6.59
C THR A 707 -16.72 -48.16 -6.50
N ASP A 708 -17.93 -48.69 -6.64
CA ASP A 708 -19.17 -47.94 -6.45
C ASP A 708 -19.53 -47.91 -4.97
N PHE A 709 -20.28 -46.90 -4.56
CA PHE A 709 -20.83 -46.81 -3.21
C PHE A 709 -22.23 -46.19 -3.22
N THR A 710 -22.99 -46.48 -2.17
CA THR A 710 -24.24 -45.79 -1.84
C THR A 710 -24.17 -45.19 -0.43
N ILE A 711 -24.94 -44.14 -0.19
CA ILE A 711 -25.07 -43.46 1.09
C ILE A 711 -26.54 -43.46 1.47
N THR A 712 -26.85 -44.00 2.64
CA THR A 712 -28.21 -44.05 3.19
C THR A 712 -28.24 -43.45 4.59
N SER A 713 -29.37 -42.88 4.99
CA SER A 713 -29.60 -42.47 6.38
C SER A 713 -30.57 -43.45 7.06
N SER A 714 -30.39 -43.65 8.36
CA SER A 714 -31.39 -44.32 9.22
C SER A 714 -32.69 -43.54 9.35
N SER A 715 -32.70 -42.27 8.96
CA SER A 715 -33.78 -41.32 9.21
C SER A 715 -34.32 -40.74 7.90
N PRO A 716 -35.63 -40.79 7.63
CA PRO A 716 -36.21 -40.41 6.33
C PRO A 716 -36.18 -38.90 6.06
N TYR A 717 -35.97 -38.08 7.09
CA TYR A 717 -35.86 -36.62 7.00
C TYR A 717 -34.43 -36.14 6.75
N ILE A 718 -33.47 -37.06 6.55
CA ILE A 718 -32.08 -36.72 6.23
C ILE A 718 -31.78 -37.23 4.82
N SER A 719 -31.27 -36.35 3.97
CA SER A 719 -30.78 -36.68 2.63
C SER A 719 -29.29 -36.37 2.53
N VAL A 720 -28.61 -37.13 1.66
CA VAL A 720 -27.19 -36.92 1.35
C VAL A 720 -27.03 -36.84 -0.17
N THR A 721 -26.39 -35.79 -0.66
CA THR A 721 -26.24 -35.54 -2.11
C THR A 721 -24.76 -35.37 -2.49
N PRO A 722 -24.23 -36.18 -3.43
CA PRO A 722 -24.89 -37.33 -4.06
C PRO A 722 -25.06 -38.50 -3.08
N SER A 723 -26.14 -39.27 -3.22
CA SER A 723 -26.42 -40.47 -2.39
C SER A 723 -25.78 -41.75 -2.93
N LYS A 724 -25.09 -41.67 -4.07
CA LYS A 724 -24.33 -42.76 -4.68
C LYS A 724 -23.23 -42.18 -5.55
N GLY A 725 -22.18 -42.94 -5.78
CA GLY A 725 -21.09 -42.51 -6.65
C GLY A 725 -20.09 -43.64 -6.89
N THR A 726 -19.04 -43.30 -7.61
CA THR A 726 -17.92 -44.19 -7.89
C THR A 726 -16.65 -43.44 -7.51
N ILE A 727 -15.79 -44.06 -6.71
CA ILE A 727 -14.41 -43.61 -6.54
C ILE A 727 -13.52 -44.41 -7.49
N SER A 728 -12.53 -43.76 -8.09
CA SER A 728 -11.57 -44.40 -8.97
C SER A 728 -10.23 -43.69 -8.92
N TYR A 729 -9.13 -44.44 -8.83
CA TYR A 729 -7.78 -43.89 -8.94
C TYR A 729 -6.88 -44.87 -9.71
N PRO A 730 -6.02 -44.39 -10.63
CA PRO A 730 -5.83 -42.99 -11.04
C PRO A 730 -6.78 -42.53 -12.17
N SER A 731 -7.69 -43.40 -12.63
CA SER A 731 -8.47 -43.21 -13.87
C SER A 731 -9.77 -42.39 -13.73
N GLY A 732 -10.07 -41.84 -12.55
CA GLY A 732 -11.31 -41.12 -12.30
C GLY A 732 -11.26 -40.31 -10.99
N PRO A 733 -12.41 -39.96 -10.41
CA PRO A 733 -12.44 -39.15 -9.19
C PRO A 733 -11.92 -39.96 -7.99
N SER A 734 -10.78 -39.53 -7.45
CA SER A 734 -10.19 -40.13 -6.25
C SER A 734 -10.93 -39.77 -4.96
N THR A 735 -11.79 -38.74 -5.00
CA THR A 735 -12.64 -38.26 -3.91
C THR A 735 -14.00 -37.85 -4.46
N VAL A 736 -15.07 -38.17 -3.73
CA VAL A 736 -16.42 -37.65 -3.91
C VAL A 736 -16.85 -36.99 -2.60
N ARG A 737 -17.17 -35.69 -2.65
CA ARG A 737 -17.75 -34.95 -1.52
C ARG A 737 -19.28 -35.03 -1.58
N ALA A 738 -19.90 -35.36 -0.46
CA ALA A 738 -21.35 -35.43 -0.33
C ALA A 738 -21.86 -34.51 0.79
N THR A 739 -22.92 -33.76 0.51
CA THR A 739 -23.53 -32.78 1.43
C THR A 739 -24.75 -33.38 2.11
N ILE A 740 -24.88 -33.14 3.42
CA ILE A 740 -26.02 -33.57 4.25
C ILE A 740 -27.05 -32.44 4.31
N SER A 741 -28.31 -32.77 4.07
CA SER A 741 -29.46 -31.87 4.25
C SER A 741 -30.49 -32.50 5.19
N ILE A 742 -31.17 -31.68 5.98
CA ILE A 742 -32.16 -32.13 6.97
C ILE A 742 -33.48 -31.39 6.74
N ASN A 743 -34.55 -32.15 6.50
CA ASN A 743 -35.90 -31.62 6.55
C ASN A 743 -36.34 -31.45 8.01
N TRP A 744 -36.05 -30.27 8.58
CA TRP A 744 -36.37 -29.96 9.96
C TRP A 744 -37.88 -29.96 10.26
N ALA A 745 -38.76 -29.79 9.27
CA ALA A 745 -40.20 -29.90 9.49
C ALA A 745 -40.62 -31.33 9.86
N SER A 746 -39.91 -32.33 9.36
CA SER A 746 -40.18 -33.76 9.61
C SER A 746 -39.27 -34.39 10.69
N ALA A 747 -38.25 -33.68 11.16
CA ALA A 747 -37.34 -34.17 12.20
C ALA A 747 -37.97 -34.06 13.62
N PRO A 748 -37.69 -34.99 14.55
CA PRO A 748 -38.19 -34.95 15.94
C PRO A 748 -37.80 -33.67 16.69
N ASN A 749 -38.70 -33.19 17.56
CA ASN A 749 -38.47 -32.04 18.45
C ASN A 749 -37.64 -32.43 19.69
N SER A 750 -36.49 -33.08 19.50
CA SER A 750 -35.56 -33.43 20.57
C SER A 750 -34.13 -33.55 20.04
N THR A 751 -33.15 -33.58 20.94
CA THR A 751 -31.82 -34.10 20.60
C THR A 751 -31.95 -35.56 20.20
N SER A 752 -31.34 -35.94 19.10
CA SER A 752 -31.34 -37.32 18.59
C SER A 752 -30.03 -37.61 17.87
N THR A 753 -29.76 -38.89 17.60
CA THR A 753 -28.62 -39.30 16.78
C THR A 753 -29.14 -40.14 15.64
N SER A 754 -28.78 -39.78 14.41
CA SER A 754 -29.04 -40.59 13.22
C SER A 754 -27.75 -41.24 12.75
N THR A 755 -27.86 -42.35 12.02
CA THR A 755 -26.70 -43.00 11.40
C THR A 755 -26.70 -42.71 9.91
N ILE A 756 -25.55 -42.28 9.38
CA ILE A 756 -25.29 -42.25 7.94
C ILE A 756 -24.42 -43.45 7.60
N THR A 757 -24.90 -44.30 6.69
CA THR A 757 -24.20 -45.52 6.28
C THR A 757 -23.72 -45.38 4.84
N ILE A 758 -22.40 -45.52 4.66
CA ILE A 758 -21.76 -45.61 3.35
C ILE A 758 -21.53 -47.09 3.07
N THR A 759 -22.13 -47.61 1.99
CA THR A 759 -22.02 -49.02 1.60
C THR A 759 -21.21 -49.12 0.31
N PRO A 760 -19.94 -49.57 0.38
CA PRO A 760 -19.17 -49.94 -0.80
C PRO A 760 -19.83 -51.13 -1.52
N LYS A 761 -19.67 -51.22 -2.84
CA LYS A 761 -20.09 -52.40 -3.63
C LYS A 761 -19.42 -53.69 -3.15
N SER A 762 -18.20 -53.58 -2.65
CA SER A 762 -17.43 -54.67 -2.03
C SER A 762 -16.71 -54.16 -0.78
N GLY A 763 -16.93 -54.81 0.36
CA GLY A 763 -16.35 -54.42 1.65
C GLY A 763 -17.40 -54.23 2.74
N ALA A 764 -16.97 -53.87 3.94
CA ALA A 764 -17.88 -53.59 5.05
C ALA A 764 -18.50 -52.19 4.94
N PRO A 765 -19.77 -52.01 5.34
CA PRO A 765 -20.38 -50.68 5.47
C PRO A 765 -19.65 -49.83 6.52
N ILE A 766 -19.57 -48.53 6.25
CA ILE A 766 -19.01 -47.53 7.17
C ILE A 766 -20.18 -46.74 7.76
N ASN A 767 -20.30 -46.75 9.10
CA ASN A 767 -21.35 -46.04 9.82
C ASN A 767 -20.78 -44.78 10.47
N LEU A 768 -21.44 -43.65 10.24
CA LEU A 768 -21.14 -42.36 10.84
C LEU A 768 -22.27 -41.97 11.80
N SER A 769 -21.90 -41.54 13.01
CA SER A 769 -22.86 -40.95 13.95
C SER A 769 -23.12 -39.49 13.59
N LEU A 770 -24.38 -39.11 13.42
CA LEU A 770 -24.82 -37.74 13.16
C LEU A 770 -25.72 -37.25 14.31
N PRO A 771 -25.16 -36.51 15.28
CA PRO A 771 -25.96 -35.86 16.31
C PRO A 771 -26.81 -34.74 15.70
N LEU A 772 -28.08 -34.70 16.09
CA LEU A 772 -29.05 -33.68 15.71
C LEU A 772 -29.53 -32.97 16.96
N ASN A 773 -29.54 -31.65 16.91
CA ASN A 773 -30.06 -30.81 17.98
C ASN A 773 -31.13 -29.87 17.43
N LYS A 774 -32.40 -30.31 17.45
CA LYS A 774 -33.53 -29.48 17.00
C LYS A 774 -33.90 -28.45 18.07
N VAL A 775 -33.20 -27.33 18.05
CA VAL A 775 -33.49 -26.15 18.88
C VAL A 775 -34.41 -25.16 18.16
N SER A 776 -35.27 -24.47 18.91
CA SER A 776 -36.15 -23.40 18.41
C SER A 776 -35.77 -22.06 19.04
N ILE A 777 -35.62 -21.03 18.22
CA ILE A 777 -35.58 -19.64 18.71
C ILE A 777 -37.01 -19.07 18.79
N PRO A 778 -37.26 -18.10 19.68
CA PRO A 778 -38.52 -17.36 19.69
C PRO A 778 -38.83 -16.75 18.31
N PRO A 779 -40.10 -16.74 17.85
CA PRO A 779 -40.46 -16.19 16.53
C PRO A 779 -40.08 -14.71 16.31
N ASN A 780 -39.91 -13.96 17.40
CA ASN A 780 -39.55 -12.54 17.40
C ASN A 780 -38.06 -12.29 17.66
N PHE A 781 -37.21 -13.33 17.69
CA PHE A 781 -35.78 -13.18 17.92
C PHE A 781 -35.11 -12.41 16.77
N LYS A 782 -34.26 -11.44 17.13
CA LYS A 782 -33.41 -10.69 16.20
C LYS A 782 -31.98 -10.71 16.75
N GLY A 783 -31.06 -11.30 16.00
CA GLY A 783 -29.66 -11.36 16.40
C GLY A 783 -28.94 -12.55 15.76
N HIS A 784 -27.73 -12.81 16.23
CA HIS A 784 -26.93 -13.93 15.80
C HIS A 784 -27.28 -15.18 16.60
N ILE A 785 -27.31 -16.33 15.93
CA ILE A 785 -27.68 -17.62 16.53
C ILE A 785 -26.42 -18.45 16.67
N GLU A 786 -26.22 -19.04 17.85
CA GLU A 786 -25.13 -19.97 18.09
C GLU A 786 -25.24 -21.19 17.16
N SER A 787 -24.11 -21.59 16.58
CA SER A 787 -24.00 -22.82 15.80
C SER A 787 -22.69 -23.52 16.16
N ASN A 788 -22.78 -24.79 16.56
CA ASN A 788 -21.64 -25.64 16.93
C ASN A 788 -20.76 -25.07 18.06
N GLY A 789 -21.36 -24.50 19.12
CA GLY A 789 -20.61 -24.00 20.27
C GLY A 789 -19.90 -22.67 20.00
N ALA A 790 -20.20 -21.99 18.89
CA ALA A 790 -19.60 -20.72 18.53
C ALA A 790 -20.63 -19.69 18.06
N LEU A 791 -20.33 -18.43 18.34
CA LEU A 791 -20.98 -17.25 17.77
C LEU A 791 -19.89 -16.40 17.13
N ALA A 792 -19.97 -16.19 15.82
CA ALA A 792 -19.02 -15.34 15.08
C ALA A 792 -19.78 -14.17 14.44
N LEU A 793 -19.32 -12.96 14.72
CA LEU A 793 -19.95 -11.73 14.22
C LEU A 793 -18.87 -10.88 13.57
N GLU A 794 -19.14 -10.44 12.33
CA GLU A 794 -18.39 -9.35 11.77
C GLU A 794 -18.74 -8.06 12.54
N MET A 795 -17.74 -7.24 12.79
CA MET A 795 -17.87 -6.01 13.59
C MET A 795 -18.99 -5.03 13.15
N PRO A 796 -19.36 -4.86 11.87
CA PRO A 796 -20.41 -3.91 11.49
C PRO A 796 -21.82 -4.44 11.74
N HIS A 797 -22.00 -5.70 12.16
CA HIS A 797 -23.32 -6.31 12.40
C HIS A 797 -23.86 -6.05 13.82
N PHE A 798 -23.57 -4.88 14.39
CA PHE A 798 -24.17 -4.46 15.67
C PHE A 798 -25.67 -4.14 15.51
N THR A 799 -26.45 -4.25 16.59
CA THR A 799 -27.88 -3.94 16.60
C THR A 799 -28.17 -2.45 16.78
N SER A 800 -27.34 -1.75 17.55
CA SER A 800 -27.45 -0.32 17.79
C SER A 800 -26.08 0.29 18.08
N ARG A 801 -25.94 1.58 17.76
CA ARG A 801 -24.74 2.38 18.00
C ARG A 801 -25.17 3.75 18.51
N THR A 802 -24.60 4.19 19.63
CA THR A 802 -24.90 5.49 20.23
C THR A 802 -23.64 6.35 20.27
N SER A 803 -23.83 7.66 20.09
CA SER A 803 -22.75 8.63 20.30
C SER A 803 -22.49 8.81 21.79
N SER A 804 -21.24 9.08 22.16
CA SER A 804 -20.91 9.49 23.52
C SER A 804 -21.48 10.89 23.84
N PRO A 805 -21.63 11.26 25.13
CA PRO A 805 -21.95 12.63 25.51
C PRO A 805 -20.93 13.67 25.01
N SER A 806 -19.68 13.24 24.77
CA SER A 806 -18.62 14.06 24.19
C SER A 806 -18.69 14.20 22.66
N GLY A 807 -19.70 13.60 22.01
CA GLY A 807 -19.88 13.63 20.57
C GLY A 807 -19.01 12.64 19.80
N ALA A 808 -18.26 11.76 20.48
CA ALA A 808 -17.51 10.70 19.84
C ALA A 808 -18.45 9.59 19.33
N THR A 809 -18.10 9.00 18.20
CA THR A 809 -18.88 8.06 17.41
C THR A 809 -17.98 6.91 17.01
N LEU A 810 -18.49 5.68 17.17
CA LEU A 810 -17.82 4.51 16.63
C LEU A 810 -18.13 4.45 15.13
N GLU A 811 -17.15 4.34 14.25
CA GLU A 811 -17.34 4.30 12.80
C GLU A 811 -16.74 3.05 12.17
N ILE A 812 -17.31 2.63 11.04
CA ILE A 812 -16.88 1.44 10.29
C ILE A 812 -15.79 1.86 9.30
N ILE A 813 -14.67 1.14 9.32
CA ILE A 813 -13.64 1.25 8.28
C ILE A 813 -13.84 0.09 7.29
N PRO A 814 -14.30 0.36 6.06
CA PRO A 814 -14.47 -0.66 5.03
C PRO A 814 -13.18 -1.44 4.77
N HIS A 815 -13.32 -2.74 4.53
CA HIS A 815 -12.21 -3.62 4.13
C HIS A 815 -10.99 -3.61 5.06
N TYR A 816 -11.13 -3.15 6.30
CA TYR A 816 -10.04 -3.09 7.29
C TYR A 816 -9.90 -4.41 8.04
N GLY A 817 -8.65 -4.84 8.25
CA GLY A 817 -8.34 -6.08 8.95
C GLY A 817 -8.43 -7.30 8.03
N ARG A 818 -8.70 -8.48 8.61
CA ARG A 818 -8.51 -9.79 7.96
C ARG A 818 -9.78 -10.37 7.30
N THR A 819 -10.95 -9.81 7.63
CA THR A 819 -12.27 -10.25 7.18
C THR A 819 -13.07 -9.06 6.62
N HIS A 820 -14.29 -8.79 7.08
CA HIS A 820 -15.18 -7.83 6.45
C HIS A 820 -14.73 -6.37 6.61
N SER A 821 -14.58 -5.89 7.85
CA SER A 821 -14.29 -4.48 8.15
C SER A 821 -13.81 -4.29 9.59
N GLY A 822 -13.28 -3.10 9.89
CA GLY A 822 -12.86 -2.68 11.23
C GLY A 822 -13.78 -1.62 11.83
N LEU A 823 -13.54 -1.29 13.10
CA LEU A 823 -14.18 -0.17 13.79
C LEU A 823 -13.12 0.82 14.28
N THR A 824 -13.46 2.10 14.31
CA THR A 824 -12.62 3.17 14.88
C THR A 824 -13.48 4.19 15.60
N LEU A 825 -12.90 4.95 16.53
CA LEU A 825 -13.62 5.99 17.27
C LEU A 825 -13.30 7.36 16.67
N LEU A 826 -14.30 8.14 16.25
CA LEU A 826 -14.15 9.52 15.79
C LEU A 826 -14.93 10.48 16.71
N SER A 827 -14.37 11.57 17.24
CA SER A 827 -12.99 12.03 17.08
C SER A 827 -12.00 11.15 17.84
N ILE A 828 -10.87 10.83 17.21
CA ILE A 828 -9.78 10.02 17.78
C ILE A 828 -9.00 10.74 18.89
N THR A 829 -9.25 12.03 19.10
CA THR A 829 -8.65 12.83 20.18
C THR A 829 -9.51 12.88 21.44
N ALA A 830 -10.69 12.24 21.45
CA ALA A 830 -11.54 12.17 22.62
C ALA A 830 -10.76 11.60 23.82
N GLU A 831 -10.95 12.22 24.99
CA GLU A 831 -10.39 11.71 26.24
C GLU A 831 -10.99 10.33 26.55
N GLY A 832 -10.16 9.45 27.12
CA GLY A 832 -10.63 8.15 27.58
C GLY A 832 -11.71 8.36 28.64
N LEU A 833 -12.82 7.64 28.53
CA LEU A 833 -13.81 7.56 29.60
C LEU A 833 -13.16 6.80 30.76
N PHE A 834 -12.54 7.52 31.70
CA PHE A 834 -12.20 6.96 33.00
C PHE A 834 -13.51 6.78 33.74
N VAL A 835 -14.05 5.58 33.65
CA VAL A 835 -15.15 5.17 34.49
C VAL A 835 -14.53 4.84 35.86
N GLU A 836 -14.53 5.80 36.79
CA GLU A 836 -14.37 5.51 38.22
C GLU A 836 -15.63 4.79 38.75
N ASP A 837 -16.02 3.66 38.14
CA ASP A 837 -17.05 2.81 38.73
C ASP A 837 -16.34 1.68 39.46
N THR A 838 -16.39 1.77 40.78
CA THR A 838 -16.33 0.64 41.70
C THR A 838 -17.22 -0.49 41.19
N TYR A 839 -16.62 -1.48 40.53
CA TYR A 839 -17.25 -2.78 40.38
C TYR A 839 -17.26 -3.46 41.75
N THR A 840 -18.37 -3.35 42.47
CA THR A 840 -18.69 -4.32 43.52
C THR A 840 -19.08 -5.61 42.82
N PHE A 841 -18.20 -6.61 42.85
CA PHE A 841 -18.48 -7.96 42.36
C PHE A 841 -19.54 -8.67 43.21
#